data_AF-A0A853BGI0-F1
#
_entry.id   AF-A0A853BGI0-F1
#
_cell.length_a   1.000
_cell.length_b   1.000
_cell.length_c   1.000
_cell.angle_alpha   90.00
_cell.angle_beta   90.00
_cell.angle_gamma   90.00
#
_symmetry.space_group_name_H-M   'P 1'
#
loop_
_entity.id
_entity.type
_entity.pdbx_description
1 polymer ?
#
loop_
_entity_poly.entity_id
_entity_poly.type
_entity_poly.pdbx_seq_one_letter_code
_entity_poly.pdbx_strand_id
1 'polypeptide(L)'
;MNAVSPICLTDLVPALRWSDPAAVGPVLRHARLIEGWWNSLPLTRVLDIAGATWLAHSLARLAAEQWGHLELGEFLPTLRAEDVDLDDIAEPVRGALLATAGSWERLVSATPAAVAAWGLPESCGPIDVISTATWRAVNPFAREQGRMPAPSPALMVEAVRTLANWLPASAPEHVHSALAYLTSATGADADEADTAAEPPPPQSPATRAIRTLRALRAQRDEEARAAAEADAAAASEPAAPAAGAARALRRPAFGPPKGARGPAERELGRHPLVDLLEELLRTWTEVERTVAAERLFATDPISIRLLADQINVDLRDIRNAQRTVEERLLQWLSSPGGAPLTKHMRELSEQLGAATTVDHVISAHPDHPVEVPSLGAPLWRVVITLFTDRRLHNGWLVADDPHRMRWQTRELLGDAPSLTDATLRLGRIGIRQQAVRAWLLSTPGVSIRDGHVLVDPTIPVEAPPPGSGGSYGSHSDPVLEAGGTTTANGLPIRRRPGTEAPRPEHEDRPAPPEPPRVAASARCFRAPDGRWWHRVDVTADHLNGAPVTVPPGYATHLGLQPGRLLCLTAPGADLLVLVWRDQPAFDSLRPLLRRLSVQPGDRVFITVNGDRLDARRLPAADMSGHSPTGRALHLIGYTAPAPTDEALKILARRISEDGDDSQAGDPHALLEALTRRGDTDIAQELRPVLMTTS
;
A
#
# COMPACT_ATOMS: atom_id res chain seq x y z
N MET A 1 -11.90 -7.17 -22.14
CA MET A 1 -10.61 -7.81 -22.51
C MET A 1 -9.78 -6.75 -23.20
N ASN A 2 -9.03 -5.94 -22.44
CA ASN A 2 -8.14 -4.93 -23.02
C ASN A 2 -6.85 -5.67 -23.37
N ALA A 3 -6.60 -5.88 -24.66
CA ALA A 3 -5.33 -6.42 -25.11
C ALA A 3 -4.24 -5.39 -24.77
N VAL A 4 -3.42 -5.69 -23.76
CA VAL A 4 -2.23 -4.90 -23.47
C VAL A 4 -1.34 -5.00 -24.71
N SER A 5 -1.18 -3.89 -25.44
CA SER A 5 -0.36 -3.88 -26.64
C SER A 5 1.08 -4.25 -26.27
N PRO A 6 1.74 -5.16 -27.00
CA PRO A 6 3.05 -5.72 -26.66
C PRO A 6 4.22 -4.76 -26.96
N ILE A 7 3.93 -3.49 -27.27
CA ILE A 7 4.92 -2.50 -27.70
C ILE A 7 5.88 -2.23 -26.54
N CYS A 8 7.15 -2.56 -26.72
CA CYS A 8 8.23 -2.26 -25.78
C CYS A 8 8.94 -0.96 -26.19
N LEU A 9 9.88 -0.47 -25.37
CA LEU A 9 10.60 0.76 -25.71
C LEU A 9 11.43 0.60 -26.99
N THR A 10 11.98 -0.58 -27.27
CA THR A 10 12.73 -0.87 -28.50
C THR A 10 11.91 -0.76 -29.77
N ASP A 11 10.59 -0.92 -29.69
CA ASP A 11 9.70 -0.72 -30.84
C ASP A 11 9.52 0.78 -31.14
N LEU A 12 9.60 1.63 -30.10
CA LEU A 12 9.55 3.09 -30.23
C LEU A 12 10.92 3.69 -30.61
N VAL A 13 12.00 3.12 -30.08
CA VAL A 13 13.39 3.54 -30.31
C VAL A 13 14.19 2.35 -30.86
N PRO A 14 14.18 2.12 -32.18
CA PRO A 14 14.82 0.95 -32.79
C PRO A 14 16.32 0.83 -32.49
N ALA A 15 17.00 1.97 -32.30
CA ALA A 15 18.42 2.02 -31.95
C ALA A 15 18.77 1.24 -30.67
N LEU A 16 17.82 1.14 -29.72
CA LEU A 16 18.01 0.41 -28.47
C LEU A 16 18.16 -1.12 -28.67
N ARG A 17 17.67 -1.67 -29.78
CA ARG A 17 17.62 -3.12 -30.02
C ARG A 17 19.00 -3.77 -30.08
N TRP A 18 20.01 -3.03 -30.53
CA TRP A 18 21.39 -3.51 -30.69
C TRP A 18 22.37 -2.76 -29.78
N SER A 19 21.86 -2.08 -28.76
CA SER A 19 22.68 -1.31 -27.81
C SER A 19 23.30 -2.21 -26.75
N ASP A 20 24.51 -1.87 -26.32
CA ASP A 20 25.11 -2.48 -25.13
C ASP A 20 24.32 -2.05 -23.87
N PRO A 21 23.75 -3.00 -23.09
CA PRO A 21 23.06 -2.70 -21.84
C PRO A 21 23.89 -1.86 -20.85
N ALA A 22 25.22 -1.97 -20.87
CA ALA A 22 26.10 -1.20 -19.99
C ALA A 22 26.11 0.31 -20.33
N ALA A 23 25.90 0.67 -21.60
CA ALA A 23 25.89 2.07 -22.05
C ALA A 23 24.52 2.74 -21.82
N VAL A 24 23.42 2.00 -21.99
CA VAL A 24 22.04 2.53 -21.86
C VAL A 24 21.48 2.39 -20.45
N GLY A 25 21.92 1.38 -19.71
CA GLY A 25 21.43 1.04 -18.37
C GLY A 25 21.51 2.18 -17.36
N PRO A 26 22.62 2.95 -17.27
CA PRO A 26 22.73 4.07 -16.33
C PRO A 26 21.68 5.16 -16.56
N VAL A 27 21.31 5.44 -17.82
CA VAL A 27 20.34 6.48 -18.17
C VAL A 27 18.91 5.99 -17.99
N LEU A 28 18.63 4.73 -18.34
CA LEU A 28 17.30 4.12 -18.23
C LEU A 28 17.03 3.45 -16.87
N ARG A 29 17.91 3.65 -15.89
CA ARG A 29 17.75 3.07 -14.55
C ARG A 29 16.62 3.75 -13.79
N HIS A 30 15.66 2.96 -13.34
CA HIS A 30 14.58 3.43 -12.48
C HIS A 30 14.39 2.46 -11.32
N ALA A 31 14.21 2.96 -10.10
CA ALA A 31 14.17 2.15 -8.88
C ALA A 31 13.04 1.10 -8.86
N ARG A 32 11.99 1.32 -9.68
CA ARG A 32 10.80 0.45 -9.77
C ARG A 32 10.74 -0.40 -11.04
N LEU A 33 11.72 -0.29 -11.95
CA LEU A 33 11.76 -1.08 -13.19
C LEU A 33 12.88 -2.11 -13.10
N ILE A 34 12.66 -3.27 -13.73
CA ILE A 34 13.66 -4.35 -13.81
C ILE A 34 14.82 -3.96 -14.74
N GLU A 35 15.98 -4.60 -14.61
CA GLU A 35 17.09 -4.38 -15.53
C GLU A 35 16.72 -4.86 -16.96
N GLY A 36 17.17 -4.14 -17.99
CA GLY A 36 16.86 -4.48 -19.38
C GLY A 36 15.39 -4.34 -19.78
N TRP A 37 14.59 -3.62 -18.98
CA TRP A 37 13.14 -3.49 -19.18
C TRP A 37 12.73 -2.97 -20.56
N TRP A 38 13.59 -2.19 -21.21
CA TRP A 38 13.31 -1.61 -22.54
C TRP A 38 13.07 -2.67 -23.63
N ASN A 39 13.48 -3.92 -23.39
CA ASN A 39 13.25 -5.07 -24.27
C ASN A 39 12.09 -5.98 -23.85
N SER A 40 11.57 -5.84 -22.62
CA SER A 40 10.74 -6.87 -21.99
C SER A 40 9.46 -6.37 -21.33
N LEU A 41 9.38 -5.08 -21.00
CA LEU A 41 8.19 -4.48 -20.39
C LEU A 41 7.36 -3.70 -21.43
N PRO A 42 6.03 -3.91 -21.46
CA PRO A 42 5.14 -3.09 -22.26
C PRO A 42 5.25 -1.61 -21.87
N LEU A 43 5.28 -0.74 -22.88
CA LEU A 43 5.48 0.70 -22.72
C LEU A 43 4.41 1.33 -21.82
N THR A 44 3.14 0.89 -21.92
CA THR A 44 2.06 1.38 -21.04
C THR A 44 2.37 1.14 -19.57
N ARG A 45 2.91 -0.04 -19.24
CA ARG A 45 3.28 -0.39 -17.86
C ARG A 45 4.47 0.43 -17.36
N VAL A 46 5.42 0.72 -18.24
CA VAL A 46 6.56 1.61 -17.93
C VAL A 46 6.04 3.02 -17.62
N LEU A 47 5.09 3.51 -18.42
CA LEU A 47 4.50 4.83 -18.23
C LEU A 47 3.72 4.92 -16.91
N ASP A 48 2.98 3.87 -16.51
CA ASP A 48 2.32 3.81 -15.20
C ASP A 48 3.31 3.87 -14.02
N ILE A 49 4.48 3.24 -14.19
CA ILE A 49 5.46 3.10 -13.12
C ILE A 49 6.39 4.31 -13.03
N ALA A 50 6.87 4.84 -14.14
CA ALA A 50 7.90 5.88 -14.17
C ALA A 50 7.39 7.25 -14.63
N GLY A 51 6.27 7.28 -15.36
CA GLY A 51 5.70 8.51 -15.91
C GLY A 51 6.24 8.88 -17.29
N ALA A 52 5.41 9.55 -18.09
CA ALA A 52 5.76 9.98 -19.45
C ALA A 52 6.87 11.04 -19.48
N THR A 53 6.87 11.95 -18.50
CA THR A 53 7.86 13.03 -18.39
C THR A 53 9.26 12.50 -18.09
N TRP A 54 9.37 11.56 -17.15
CA TRP A 54 10.63 10.89 -16.86
C TRP A 54 11.17 10.15 -18.08
N LEU A 55 10.31 9.40 -18.78
CA LEU A 55 10.73 8.62 -19.95
C LEU A 55 11.19 9.55 -21.08
N ALA A 56 10.43 10.61 -21.37
CA ALA A 56 10.81 11.61 -22.36
C ALA A 56 12.19 12.22 -22.07
N HIS A 57 12.42 12.65 -20.82
CA HIS A 57 13.71 13.20 -20.41
C HIS A 57 14.85 12.18 -20.52
N SER A 58 14.60 10.94 -20.12
CA SER A 58 15.60 9.87 -20.19
C SER A 58 15.96 9.54 -21.65
N LEU A 59 14.98 9.53 -22.55
CA LEU A 59 15.20 9.37 -23.99
C LEU A 59 15.96 10.54 -24.59
N ALA A 60 15.71 11.77 -24.14
CA ALA A 60 16.42 12.95 -24.63
C ALA A 60 17.90 12.92 -24.24
N ARG A 61 18.19 12.55 -22.99
CA ARG A 61 19.56 12.31 -22.52
C ARG A 61 20.23 11.20 -23.30
N LEU A 62 19.52 10.10 -23.51
CA LEU A 62 20.04 8.95 -24.23
C LEU A 62 20.37 9.29 -25.70
N ALA A 63 19.50 10.05 -26.37
CA ALA A 63 19.76 10.58 -27.71
C ALA A 63 21.02 11.47 -27.73
N ALA A 64 21.15 12.39 -26.78
CA ALA A 64 22.30 13.30 -26.72
C ALA A 64 23.63 12.60 -26.35
N GLU A 65 23.61 11.68 -25.38
CA GLU A 65 24.81 11.04 -24.82
C GLU A 65 25.34 9.89 -25.70
N GLN A 66 24.44 9.11 -26.32
CA GLN A 66 24.80 7.87 -27.04
C GLN A 66 24.58 7.96 -28.56
N TRP A 67 23.65 8.80 -29.02
CA TRP A 67 23.28 8.94 -30.44
C TRP A 67 23.33 10.38 -30.93
N GLY A 68 24.28 11.18 -30.46
CA GLY A 68 24.34 12.61 -30.81
C GLY A 68 24.47 12.90 -32.32
N HIS A 69 24.84 11.89 -33.11
CA HIS A 69 24.99 11.95 -34.57
C HIS A 69 23.74 11.50 -35.35
N LEU A 70 22.75 10.89 -34.69
CA LEU A 70 21.55 10.36 -35.33
C LEU A 70 20.45 11.42 -35.34
N GLU A 71 19.69 11.55 -36.44
CA GLU A 71 18.56 12.49 -36.47
C GLU A 71 17.47 12.08 -35.48
N LEU A 72 16.77 13.05 -34.89
CA LEU A 72 15.69 12.75 -33.93
C LEU A 72 14.58 11.89 -34.55
N GLY A 73 14.24 12.11 -35.82
CA GLY A 73 13.27 11.30 -36.55
C GLY A 73 13.75 9.91 -36.95
N GLU A 74 15.06 9.62 -36.87
CA GLU A 74 15.59 8.25 -37.02
C GLU A 74 15.68 7.55 -35.67
N PHE A 75 16.03 8.29 -34.63
CA PHE A 75 16.03 7.82 -33.26
C PHE A 75 14.61 7.48 -32.77
N LEU A 76 13.63 8.33 -33.11
CA LEU A 76 12.20 8.18 -32.83
C LEU A 76 11.38 8.31 -34.12
N PRO A 77 11.19 7.20 -34.88
CA PRO A 77 10.49 7.22 -36.17
C PRO A 77 9.06 7.78 -36.12
N THR A 78 8.40 7.68 -34.96
CA THR A 78 7.03 8.19 -34.76
C THR A 78 6.93 9.71 -34.94
N LEU A 79 8.00 10.47 -34.68
CA LEU A 79 8.03 11.92 -34.86
C LEU A 79 7.78 12.35 -36.30
N ARG A 80 8.17 11.53 -37.27
CA ARG A 80 7.97 11.83 -38.70
C ARG A 80 6.51 11.76 -39.13
N ALA A 81 5.67 11.10 -38.35
CA ALA A 81 4.23 10.98 -38.60
C ALA A 81 3.40 12.02 -37.82
N GLU A 82 4.03 12.81 -36.94
CA GLU A 82 3.36 13.85 -36.18
C GLU A 82 3.39 15.18 -36.93
N ASP A 83 2.21 15.78 -37.09
CA ASP A 83 2.03 17.16 -37.53
C ASP A 83 1.84 18.01 -36.27
N VAL A 84 2.82 18.86 -35.95
CA VAL A 84 2.87 19.63 -34.70
C VAL A 84 2.92 21.11 -35.04
N ASP A 85 1.88 21.83 -34.63
CA ASP A 85 1.90 23.29 -34.62
C ASP A 85 2.83 23.76 -33.48
N LEU A 86 3.74 24.69 -33.80
CA LEU A 86 4.65 25.26 -32.79
C LEU A 86 3.88 26.04 -31.71
N ASP A 87 2.68 26.54 -32.01
CA ASP A 87 1.82 27.20 -31.01
C ASP A 87 1.28 26.23 -29.94
N ASP A 88 1.29 24.92 -30.21
CA ASP A 88 0.97 23.90 -29.20
C ASP A 88 2.16 23.56 -28.30
N ILE A 89 3.32 24.18 -28.51
CA ILE A 89 4.52 23.99 -27.69
C ILE A 89 4.57 25.06 -26.60
N ALA A 90 4.84 24.63 -25.37
CA ALA A 90 4.97 25.54 -24.23
C ALA A 90 6.28 26.36 -24.31
N GLU A 91 6.25 27.57 -23.76
CA GLU A 91 7.48 28.33 -23.49
C GLU A 91 8.30 27.65 -22.37
N PRO A 92 9.64 27.74 -22.38
CA PRO A 92 10.49 28.54 -23.27
C PRO A 92 10.89 27.84 -24.59
N VAL A 93 10.47 26.58 -24.78
CA VAL A 93 10.90 25.76 -25.92
C VAL A 93 10.36 26.29 -27.25
N ARG A 94 9.12 26.77 -27.26
CA ARG A 94 8.50 27.40 -28.44
C ARG A 94 9.33 28.59 -28.93
N GLY A 95 9.65 29.54 -28.05
CA GLY A 95 10.48 30.69 -28.40
C GLY A 95 11.87 30.29 -28.89
N ALA A 96 12.50 29.31 -28.23
CA ALA A 96 13.81 28.80 -28.63
C ALA A 96 13.79 28.13 -30.03
N LEU A 97 12.75 27.35 -30.32
CA LEU A 97 12.56 26.73 -31.64
C LEU A 97 12.31 27.77 -32.73
N LEU A 98 11.43 28.75 -32.49
CA LEU A 98 11.17 29.83 -33.43
C LEU A 98 12.43 30.65 -33.74
N ALA A 99 13.28 30.88 -32.73
CA ALA A 99 14.52 31.64 -32.88
C ALA A 99 15.64 30.87 -33.61
N THR A 100 15.60 29.53 -33.61
CA THR A 100 16.70 28.69 -34.12
C THR A 100 16.26 27.80 -35.29
N ALA A 101 15.48 26.76 -35.02
CA ALA A 101 15.03 25.79 -36.00
C ALA A 101 14.00 26.38 -36.98
N GLY A 102 13.15 27.28 -36.50
CA GLY A 102 12.05 27.91 -37.24
C GLY A 102 10.85 27.01 -37.52
N SER A 103 11.01 25.68 -37.52
CA SER A 103 9.92 24.72 -37.75
C SER A 103 10.14 23.41 -36.99
N TRP A 104 9.05 22.65 -36.81
CA TRP A 104 9.08 21.32 -36.19
C TRP A 104 9.84 20.30 -37.04
N GLU A 105 9.65 20.32 -38.36
CA GLU A 105 10.30 19.39 -39.29
C GLU A 105 11.81 19.53 -39.25
N ARG A 106 12.32 20.76 -39.06
CA ARG A 106 13.75 21.00 -38.90
C ARG A 106 14.27 20.44 -37.58
N LEU A 107 13.46 20.44 -36.51
CA LEU A 107 13.81 19.74 -35.27
C LEU A 107 13.85 18.21 -35.48
N VAL A 108 12.85 17.63 -36.13
CA VAL A 108 12.78 16.18 -36.39
C VAL A 108 13.94 15.70 -37.28
N SER A 109 14.40 16.52 -38.22
CA SER A 109 15.56 16.23 -39.09
C SER A 109 16.91 16.69 -38.53
N ALA A 110 16.95 17.24 -37.31
CA ALA A 110 18.19 17.61 -36.66
C ALA A 110 18.77 16.46 -35.84
N THR A 111 20.09 16.43 -35.72
CA THR A 111 20.80 15.57 -34.77
C THR A 111 20.91 16.27 -33.41
N PRO A 112 20.98 15.55 -32.27
CA PRO A 112 21.19 16.18 -30.97
C PRO A 112 22.43 17.07 -30.90
N ALA A 113 23.52 16.70 -31.60
CA ALA A 113 24.71 17.53 -31.70
C ALA A 113 24.46 18.83 -32.48
N ALA A 114 23.63 18.80 -33.53
CA ALA A 114 23.22 20.00 -34.26
C ALA A 114 22.35 20.91 -33.38
N VAL A 115 21.40 20.34 -32.62
CA VAL A 115 20.56 21.09 -31.68
C VAL A 115 21.41 21.77 -30.59
N ALA A 116 22.44 21.10 -30.08
CA ALA A 116 23.37 21.68 -29.11
C ALA A 116 24.21 22.84 -29.69
N ALA A 117 24.38 22.90 -31.01
CA ALA A 117 25.06 23.99 -31.71
C ALA A 117 24.11 25.14 -32.10
N TRP A 118 22.80 24.97 -31.94
CA TRP A 118 21.86 26.08 -32.04
C TRP A 118 22.11 26.98 -30.84
N GLY A 119 22.40 28.26 -31.08
CA GLY A 119 22.63 29.24 -30.01
C GLY A 119 21.34 29.50 -29.23
N LEU A 120 20.94 28.52 -28.40
CA LEU A 120 19.70 28.54 -27.64
C LEU A 120 19.80 29.57 -26.52
N PRO A 121 18.67 30.19 -26.12
CA PRO A 121 18.62 31.13 -25.00
C PRO A 121 19.05 30.46 -23.68
N GLU A 122 19.58 31.25 -22.73
CA GLU A 122 20.00 30.73 -21.41
C GLU A 122 18.87 30.02 -20.64
N SER A 123 17.61 30.38 -20.91
CA SER A 123 16.43 29.78 -20.30
C SER A 123 16.03 28.42 -20.88
N CYS A 124 16.64 27.95 -21.96
CA CYS A 124 16.27 26.71 -22.65
C CYS A 124 17.49 25.98 -23.21
N GLY A 125 17.81 24.82 -22.65
CA GLY A 125 18.92 23.99 -23.11
C GLY A 125 18.54 23.02 -24.24
N PRO A 126 19.54 22.41 -24.91
CA PRO A 126 19.28 21.44 -25.97
C PRO A 126 18.49 20.22 -25.49
N ILE A 127 18.67 19.81 -24.22
CA ILE A 127 17.91 18.73 -23.61
C ILE A 127 16.42 19.09 -23.47
N ASP A 128 16.06 20.34 -23.23
CA ASP A 128 14.66 20.76 -23.08
C ASP A 128 13.93 20.66 -24.43
N VAL A 129 14.59 21.07 -25.51
CA VAL A 129 14.09 20.97 -26.88
C VAL A 129 13.93 19.50 -27.28
N ILE A 130 14.96 18.68 -27.07
CA ILE A 130 14.92 17.24 -27.40
C ILE A 130 13.88 16.53 -26.52
N SER A 131 13.77 16.88 -25.24
CA SER A 131 12.78 16.29 -24.33
C SER A 131 11.35 16.62 -24.72
N THR A 132 11.11 17.77 -25.37
CA THR A 132 9.80 18.13 -25.91
C THR A 132 9.45 17.26 -27.11
N ALA A 133 10.43 17.00 -27.99
CA ALA A 133 10.28 16.05 -29.09
C ALA A 133 10.01 14.63 -28.57
N THR A 134 10.82 14.11 -27.65
CA THR A 134 10.63 12.76 -27.10
C THR A 134 9.30 12.63 -26.35
N TRP A 135 8.84 13.68 -25.66
CA TRP A 135 7.54 13.68 -25.00
C TRP A 135 6.40 13.53 -25.99
N ARG A 136 6.45 14.21 -27.14
CA ARG A 136 5.45 14.07 -28.20
C ARG A 136 5.35 12.64 -28.71
N ALA A 137 6.49 11.97 -28.94
CA ALA A 137 6.52 10.55 -29.31
C ALA A 137 5.95 9.60 -28.25
N VAL A 138 6.08 9.93 -26.96
CA VAL A 138 5.66 9.07 -25.83
C VAL A 138 4.20 9.32 -25.43
N ASN A 139 3.71 10.56 -25.54
CA ASN A 139 2.40 10.98 -25.04
C ASN A 139 1.20 10.17 -25.58
N PRO A 140 1.15 9.72 -26.84
CA PRO A 140 0.07 8.88 -27.34
C PRO A 140 -0.14 7.60 -26.51
N PHE A 141 0.93 7.05 -25.93
CA PHE A 141 0.89 5.84 -25.10
C PHE A 141 0.55 6.14 -23.63
N ALA A 142 0.57 7.40 -23.22
CA ALA A 142 0.25 7.86 -21.86
C ALA A 142 -1.24 8.21 -21.68
N ARG A 143 -2.04 8.24 -22.76
CA ARG A 143 -3.44 8.74 -22.73
C ARG A 143 -4.42 7.96 -21.84
N GLU A 144 -4.06 6.80 -21.30
CA GLU A 144 -4.86 6.10 -20.26
C GLU A 144 -4.64 6.67 -18.83
N GLN A 145 -3.64 7.56 -18.63
CA GLN A 145 -3.27 8.13 -17.33
C GLN A 145 -4.24 9.20 -16.78
N GLY A 146 -5.30 9.55 -17.51
CA GLY A 146 -6.30 10.55 -17.12
C GLY A 146 -7.18 10.18 -15.90
N ARG A 147 -6.78 9.22 -15.07
CA ARG A 147 -7.56 8.72 -13.91
C ARG A 147 -6.92 8.98 -12.54
N MET A 148 -5.85 9.76 -12.47
CA MET A 148 -5.44 10.34 -11.18
C MET A 148 -6.12 11.70 -11.00
N PRO A 149 -6.80 11.96 -9.86
CA PRO A 149 -7.24 13.31 -9.54
C PRO A 149 -6.04 14.24 -9.56
N ALA A 150 -6.11 15.33 -10.32
CA ALA A 150 -5.09 16.36 -10.24
C ALA A 150 -5.02 16.86 -8.78
N PRO A 151 -3.81 17.05 -8.21
CA PRO A 151 -3.67 17.66 -6.90
C PRO A 151 -4.36 19.03 -6.90
N SER A 152 -4.98 19.40 -5.78
CA SER A 152 -5.66 20.69 -5.70
C SER A 152 -4.68 21.83 -6.00
N PRO A 153 -5.10 22.90 -6.69
CA PRO A 153 -4.23 24.04 -6.98
C PRO A 153 -3.55 24.62 -5.72
N ALA A 154 -4.26 24.62 -4.58
CA ALA A 154 -3.72 25.04 -3.29
C ALA A 154 -2.56 24.15 -2.80
N LEU A 155 -2.65 22.83 -3.00
CA LEU A 155 -1.58 21.89 -2.64
C LEU A 155 -0.37 22.04 -3.56
N MET A 156 -0.60 22.36 -4.85
CA MET A 156 0.47 22.65 -5.79
C MET A 156 1.20 23.96 -5.44
N VAL A 157 0.47 25.04 -5.13
CA VAL A 157 1.05 26.31 -4.67
C VAL A 157 1.88 26.11 -3.39
N GLU A 158 1.33 25.40 -2.40
CA GLU A 158 2.02 25.15 -1.13
C GLU A 158 3.26 24.26 -1.32
N ALA A 159 3.19 23.26 -2.22
CA ALA A 159 4.33 22.43 -2.56
C ALA A 159 5.45 23.27 -3.20
N VAL A 160 5.11 24.17 -4.12
CA VAL A 160 6.08 25.08 -4.76
C VAL A 160 6.69 26.04 -3.74
N ARG A 161 5.89 26.64 -2.84
CA ARG A 161 6.41 27.47 -1.72
C ARG A 161 7.32 26.68 -0.79
N THR A 162 6.95 25.44 -0.47
CA THR A 162 7.77 24.57 0.38
C THR A 162 9.10 24.25 -0.29
N LEU A 163 9.10 23.93 -1.59
CA LEU A 163 10.31 23.70 -2.35
C LEU A 163 11.19 24.97 -2.41
N ALA A 164 10.59 26.14 -2.63
CA ALA A 164 11.32 27.41 -2.61
C ALA A 164 12.01 27.67 -1.27
N ASN A 165 11.32 27.41 -0.16
CA ASN A 165 11.85 27.60 1.19
C ASN A 165 12.95 26.60 1.56
N TRP A 166 12.94 25.41 0.96
CA TRP A 166 13.89 24.35 1.26
C TRP A 166 15.06 24.30 0.28
N LEU A 167 14.99 25.04 -0.84
CA LEU A 167 16.04 25.04 -1.84
C LEU A 167 17.27 25.81 -1.31
N PRO A 168 18.42 25.14 -1.12
CA PRO A 168 19.63 25.82 -0.66
C PRO A 168 20.15 26.75 -1.75
N ALA A 169 20.80 27.85 -1.35
CA ALA A 169 21.41 28.81 -2.28
C ALA A 169 22.54 28.21 -3.14
N SER A 170 23.03 27.02 -2.79
CA SER A 170 24.03 26.26 -3.55
C SER A 170 23.41 25.31 -4.59
N ALA A 171 22.09 25.36 -4.81
CA ALA A 171 21.44 24.49 -5.79
C ALA A 171 21.87 24.87 -7.22
N PRO A 172 21.92 23.90 -8.15
CA PRO A 172 22.26 24.19 -9.55
C PRO A 172 21.27 25.16 -10.20
N GLU A 173 21.76 25.97 -11.14
CA GLU A 173 20.98 27.01 -11.83
C GLU A 173 19.70 26.49 -12.49
N HIS A 174 19.74 25.30 -13.10
CA HIS A 174 18.55 24.67 -13.69
C HIS A 174 17.45 24.36 -12.66
N VAL A 175 17.80 24.10 -11.40
CA VAL A 175 16.82 23.89 -10.32
C VAL A 175 16.16 25.21 -9.92
N HIS A 176 16.93 26.30 -9.90
CA HIS A 176 16.40 27.64 -9.68
C HIS A 176 15.47 28.07 -10.83
N SER A 177 15.85 27.82 -12.09
CA SER A 177 15.00 28.11 -13.25
C SER A 177 13.71 27.29 -13.25
N ALA A 178 13.77 26.00 -12.89
CA ALA A 178 12.60 25.14 -12.77
C ALA A 178 11.64 25.62 -11.65
N LEU A 179 12.20 26.03 -10.50
CA LEU A 179 11.41 26.60 -9.41
C LEU A 179 10.76 27.93 -9.83
N ALA A 180 11.51 28.82 -10.48
CA ALA A 180 10.97 30.10 -10.97
C ALA A 180 9.81 29.89 -11.95
N TYR A 181 9.92 28.93 -12.86
CA TYR A 181 8.83 28.54 -13.74
C TYR A 181 7.61 28.03 -12.97
N LEU A 182 7.80 27.13 -12.00
CA LEU A 182 6.71 26.58 -11.18
C LEU A 182 6.04 27.67 -10.33
N THR A 183 6.81 28.59 -9.77
CA THR A 183 6.33 29.75 -9.01
C THR A 183 5.48 30.67 -9.88
N SER A 184 5.93 30.96 -11.11
CA SER A 184 5.16 31.72 -12.09
C SER A 184 3.89 31.00 -12.52
N ALA A 185 3.96 29.69 -12.78
CA ALA A 185 2.83 28.90 -13.26
C ALA A 185 1.75 28.70 -12.19
N THR A 186 2.15 28.70 -10.91
CA THR A 186 1.22 28.53 -9.77
C THR A 186 0.80 29.85 -9.13
N GLY A 187 1.45 30.98 -9.47
CA GLY A 187 1.18 32.28 -8.85
C GLY A 187 1.64 32.37 -7.39
N ALA A 188 2.60 31.55 -6.98
CA ALA A 188 2.97 31.40 -5.57
C ALA A 188 3.57 32.68 -4.93
N ASP A 189 4.10 33.61 -5.74
CA ASP A 189 4.68 34.90 -5.32
C ASP A 189 3.64 36.02 -5.07
N ALA A 190 2.39 35.85 -5.50
CA ALA A 190 1.41 36.96 -5.50
C ALA A 190 0.92 37.39 -4.10
N ASP A 191 1.21 36.62 -3.03
CA ASP A 191 0.75 36.93 -1.67
C ASP A 191 1.75 37.78 -0.84
N GLU A 192 3.01 37.94 -1.26
CA GLU A 192 4.00 38.70 -0.47
C GLU A 192 4.02 40.21 -0.77
N ALA A 193 3.38 40.66 -1.86
CA ALA A 193 3.51 42.04 -2.32
C ALA A 193 2.60 43.07 -1.62
N ASP A 194 1.63 42.68 -0.77
CA ASP A 194 0.59 43.62 -0.30
C ASP A 194 0.51 43.82 1.23
N THR A 195 1.60 43.57 1.98
CA THR A 195 1.63 43.89 3.44
C THR A 195 2.89 44.62 3.88
N ALA A 196 3.11 45.82 3.34
CA ALA A 196 4.00 46.81 3.94
C ALA A 196 3.20 47.70 4.93
N ALA A 197 3.00 47.25 6.17
CA ALA A 197 2.64 48.12 7.31
C ALA A 197 2.90 47.43 8.66
N GLU A 198 3.72 48.09 9.50
CA GLU A 198 4.04 47.92 10.93
C GLU A 198 3.95 46.53 11.63
N PRO A 199 4.96 46.15 12.45
CA PRO A 199 4.97 44.86 13.14
C PRO A 199 3.97 44.84 14.31
N PRO A 200 2.95 43.96 14.32
CA PRO A 200 2.12 43.75 15.50
C PRO A 200 2.82 42.78 16.47
N PRO A 201 2.41 42.75 17.76
CA PRO A 201 3.10 42.00 18.81
C PRO A 201 3.10 40.48 18.54
N PRO A 202 4.02 39.71 19.15
CA PRO A 202 4.19 38.29 18.86
C PRO A 202 2.93 37.50 19.24
N GLN A 203 2.17 37.07 18.23
CA GLN A 203 1.00 36.21 18.42
C GLN A 203 1.40 34.75 18.22
N SER A 204 0.92 33.89 19.12
CA SER A 204 1.16 32.46 19.06
C SER A 204 0.51 31.81 17.81
N PRO A 205 1.08 30.73 17.26
CA PRO A 205 0.56 30.01 16.09
C PRO A 205 -0.91 29.54 16.25
N ALA A 206 -1.36 29.33 17.49
CA ALA A 206 -2.75 29.01 17.80
C ALA A 206 -3.72 30.15 17.41
N THR A 207 -3.32 31.41 17.56
CA THR A 207 -4.14 32.58 17.24
C THR A 207 -4.27 32.74 15.71
N ARG A 208 -3.21 32.41 14.97
CA ARG A 208 -3.21 32.38 13.48
C ARG A 208 -4.16 31.29 12.97
N ALA A 209 -4.11 30.10 13.55
CA ALA A 209 -5.00 28.98 13.21
C ALA A 209 -6.48 29.26 13.52
N ILE A 210 -6.78 29.93 14.65
CA ILE A 210 -8.15 30.30 15.00
C ILE A 210 -8.72 31.33 14.00
N ARG A 211 -7.88 32.25 13.50
CA ARG A 211 -8.30 33.25 12.51
C ARG A 211 -8.54 32.63 11.13
N THR A 212 -7.67 31.73 10.66
CA THR A 212 -7.89 30.99 9.40
C THR A 212 -9.12 30.08 9.49
N LEU A 213 -9.35 29.40 10.62
CA LEU A 213 -10.56 28.61 10.82
C LEU A 213 -11.84 29.47 10.86
N ARG A 214 -11.77 30.71 11.36
CA ARG A 214 -12.88 31.66 11.31
C ARG A 214 -13.14 32.18 9.89
N ALA A 215 -12.09 32.47 9.13
CA ALA A 215 -12.20 32.88 7.73
C ALA A 215 -12.77 31.76 6.84
N LEU A 216 -12.31 30.51 7.03
CA LEU A 216 -12.80 29.34 6.30
C LEU A 216 -14.25 28.96 6.65
N ARG A 217 -14.72 29.31 7.85
CA ARG A 217 -16.14 29.15 8.22
C ARG A 217 -17.00 30.23 7.58
N ALA A 218 -16.58 31.49 7.62
CA ALA A 218 -17.28 32.57 6.94
C ALA A 218 -17.40 32.32 5.43
N GLN A 219 -16.35 31.78 4.80
CA GLN A 219 -16.36 31.45 3.37
C GLN A 219 -17.34 30.31 3.04
N ARG A 220 -17.45 29.28 3.89
CA ARG A 220 -18.46 28.22 3.73
C ARG A 220 -19.89 28.70 3.94
N ASP A 221 -20.10 29.62 4.87
CA ASP A 221 -21.43 30.20 5.12
C ASP A 221 -21.87 31.10 3.94
N GLU A 222 -20.93 31.78 3.29
CA GLU A 222 -21.16 32.57 2.07
C GLU A 222 -21.45 31.67 0.85
N GLU A 223 -20.68 30.58 0.67
CA GLU A 223 -20.90 29.58 -0.39
C GLU A 223 -22.25 28.87 -0.24
N ALA A 224 -22.67 28.56 1.00
CA ALA A 224 -23.97 27.96 1.28
C ALA A 224 -25.14 28.93 1.00
N ARG A 225 -24.96 30.23 1.25
CA ARG A 225 -25.96 31.26 0.91
C ARG A 225 -26.07 31.47 -0.60
N ALA A 226 -24.94 31.52 -1.31
CA ALA A 226 -24.92 31.65 -2.76
C ALA A 226 -25.55 30.43 -3.45
N ALA A 227 -25.35 29.22 -2.93
CA ALA A 227 -26.00 28.01 -3.42
C ALA A 227 -27.53 28.02 -3.19
N ALA A 228 -27.98 28.52 -2.03
CA ALA A 228 -29.41 28.66 -1.73
C ALA A 228 -30.11 29.73 -2.60
N GLU A 229 -29.43 30.82 -2.94
CA GLU A 229 -29.94 31.84 -3.86
C GLU A 229 -29.98 31.36 -5.33
N ALA A 230 -29.03 30.52 -5.75
CA ALA A 230 -29.02 29.91 -7.08
C ALA A 230 -30.15 28.88 -7.28
N ASP A 231 -30.46 28.07 -6.26
CA ASP A 231 -31.57 27.12 -6.30
C ASP A 231 -32.94 27.82 -6.30
N ALA A 232 -33.06 28.98 -5.64
CA ALA A 232 -34.28 29.79 -5.67
C ALA A 232 -34.52 30.46 -7.04
N ALA A 233 -33.45 30.83 -7.76
CA ALA A 233 -33.54 31.43 -9.09
C ALA A 233 -33.91 30.39 -10.18
N ALA A 234 -33.43 29.15 -10.07
CA ALA A 234 -33.72 28.08 -11.03
C ALA A 234 -35.18 27.58 -11.01
N ALA A 235 -35.92 27.82 -9.92
CA ALA A 235 -37.32 27.43 -9.80
C ALA A 235 -38.32 28.41 -10.48
N SER A 236 -37.85 29.48 -11.12
CA SER A 236 -38.67 30.63 -11.52
C SER A 236 -38.67 30.97 -13.03
N GLU A 237 -38.47 30.01 -13.94
CA GLU A 237 -38.60 30.26 -15.39
C GLU A 237 -39.57 29.28 -16.10
N PRO A 238 -40.50 29.78 -16.95
CA PRO A 238 -41.47 28.94 -17.64
C PRO A 238 -40.95 28.44 -19.00
N ALA A 239 -41.25 27.16 -19.29
CA ALA A 239 -40.91 26.46 -20.53
C ALA A 239 -41.86 26.77 -21.70
N ALA A 240 -41.32 26.89 -22.93
CA ALA A 240 -42.05 26.76 -24.20
C ALA A 240 -41.09 26.47 -25.41
N PRO A 241 -41.56 25.95 -26.57
CA PRO A 241 -40.93 24.80 -27.23
C PRO A 241 -40.38 24.97 -28.67
N ALA A 242 -39.53 24.00 -29.05
CA ALA A 242 -39.28 23.31 -30.35
C ALA A 242 -39.29 24.06 -31.72
N ALA A 243 -38.23 23.86 -32.52
CA ALA A 243 -38.25 23.24 -33.88
C ALA A 243 -36.97 23.53 -34.71
N GLY A 244 -36.53 22.59 -35.58
CA GLY A 244 -35.90 22.96 -36.86
C GLY A 244 -34.54 22.35 -37.29
N ALA A 245 -34.55 21.08 -37.69
CA ALA A 245 -33.88 20.47 -38.86
C ALA A 245 -32.45 20.86 -39.36
N ALA A 246 -31.59 19.82 -39.37
CA ALA A 246 -30.75 19.29 -40.47
C ALA A 246 -29.53 20.09 -41.01
N ARG A 247 -28.34 19.45 -41.00
CA ARG A 247 -27.74 18.75 -42.18
C ARG A 247 -26.40 18.09 -41.82
N ALA A 248 -26.26 16.84 -42.23
CA ALA A 248 -25.16 15.92 -41.90
C ALA A 248 -24.01 15.96 -42.92
N LEU A 249 -22.80 15.57 -42.48
CA LEU A 249 -21.87 14.77 -43.29
C LEU A 249 -21.18 13.69 -42.44
N ARG A 250 -21.09 12.50 -43.04
CA ARG A 250 -20.88 11.17 -42.48
C ARG A 250 -19.41 10.85 -42.14
N ARG A 251 -19.20 10.06 -41.09
CA ARG A 251 -18.04 9.16 -40.91
C ARG A 251 -18.55 7.70 -40.90
N PRO A 252 -17.76 6.73 -41.41
CA PRO A 252 -18.22 5.36 -41.64
C PRO A 252 -18.35 4.56 -40.32
N ALA A 253 -19.32 3.65 -40.33
CA ALA A 253 -19.76 2.86 -39.19
C ALA A 253 -18.92 1.59 -38.97
N PHE A 254 -18.61 1.32 -37.71
CA PHE A 254 -18.35 -0.03 -37.20
C PHE A 254 -19.34 -0.30 -36.06
N GLY A 255 -20.19 -1.32 -36.27
CA GLY A 255 -20.88 -2.16 -35.28
C GLY A 255 -21.63 -1.52 -34.08
N PRO A 256 -22.93 -1.79 -33.89
CA PRO A 256 -23.63 -1.33 -32.69
C PRO A 256 -23.08 -2.03 -31.43
N PRO A 257 -22.88 -1.30 -30.30
CA PRO A 257 -22.56 -1.92 -29.03
C PRO A 257 -23.74 -2.78 -28.57
N LYS A 258 -23.39 -3.98 -28.08
CA LYS A 258 -24.30 -4.98 -27.53
C LYS A 258 -25.21 -4.33 -26.49
N GLY A 259 -26.52 -4.32 -26.80
CA GLY A 259 -27.52 -3.54 -26.12
C GLY A 259 -27.60 -3.78 -24.62
N ALA A 260 -27.94 -2.70 -23.92
CA ALA A 260 -28.54 -2.72 -22.60
C ALA A 260 -29.65 -3.78 -22.59
N ARG A 261 -29.40 -4.88 -21.87
CA ARG A 261 -30.42 -5.87 -21.57
C ARG A 261 -31.35 -5.21 -20.56
N GLY A 262 -32.58 -4.94 -20.96
CA GLY A 262 -33.64 -4.61 -20.01
C GLY A 262 -33.77 -5.69 -18.93
N PRO A 263 -34.47 -5.41 -17.82
CA PRO A 263 -34.59 -6.37 -16.72
C PRO A 263 -35.18 -7.67 -17.27
N ALA A 264 -34.32 -8.68 -17.40
CA ALA A 264 -34.74 -10.00 -17.82
C ALA A 264 -35.73 -10.50 -16.77
N GLU A 265 -36.92 -10.88 -17.21
CA GLU A 265 -37.80 -11.74 -16.43
C GLU A 265 -36.97 -12.94 -15.97
N ARG A 266 -36.71 -13.01 -14.67
CA ARG A 266 -35.80 -13.99 -14.07
C ARG A 266 -36.41 -15.37 -14.25
N GLU A 267 -35.77 -16.24 -15.02
CA GLU A 267 -36.04 -17.68 -15.05
C GLU A 267 -35.59 -18.30 -13.71
N LEU A 268 -36.35 -18.05 -12.64
CA LEU A 268 -36.17 -18.65 -11.32
C LEU A 268 -36.12 -20.19 -11.46
N GLY A 269 -35.11 -20.82 -10.88
CA GLY A 269 -34.95 -22.28 -10.83
C GLY A 269 -33.90 -22.86 -11.80
N ARG A 270 -33.31 -22.04 -12.68
CA ARG A 270 -32.24 -22.50 -13.59
C ARG A 270 -30.88 -22.66 -12.90
N HIS A 271 -30.62 -21.84 -11.87
CA HIS A 271 -29.37 -21.81 -11.13
C HIS A 271 -29.67 -21.84 -9.62
N PRO A 272 -30.00 -23.02 -9.07
CA PRO A 272 -30.57 -23.15 -7.72
C PRO A 272 -29.67 -22.57 -6.62
N LEU A 273 -28.34 -22.61 -6.78
CA LEU A 273 -27.43 -22.03 -5.79
C LEU A 273 -27.38 -20.50 -5.86
N VAL A 274 -27.51 -19.93 -7.07
CA VAL A 274 -27.56 -18.47 -7.29
C VAL A 274 -28.90 -17.93 -6.80
N ASP A 275 -30.00 -18.59 -7.16
CA ASP A 275 -31.35 -18.22 -6.73
C ASP A 275 -31.46 -18.22 -5.20
N LEU A 276 -30.84 -19.20 -4.54
CA LEU A 276 -30.82 -19.30 -3.09
C LEU A 276 -30.08 -18.12 -2.42
N LEU A 277 -28.94 -17.69 -2.98
CA LEU A 277 -28.20 -16.53 -2.48
C LEU A 277 -28.94 -15.22 -2.77
N GLU A 278 -29.53 -15.07 -3.95
CA GLU A 278 -30.32 -13.89 -4.29
C GLU A 278 -31.53 -13.73 -3.36
N GLU A 279 -32.20 -14.83 -3.00
CA GLU A 279 -33.30 -14.82 -2.05
C GLU A 279 -32.85 -14.33 -0.66
N LEU A 280 -31.66 -14.73 -0.20
CA LEU A 280 -31.06 -14.20 1.03
C LEU A 280 -30.77 -12.70 0.91
N LEU A 281 -30.05 -12.28 -0.14
CA LEU A 281 -29.61 -10.90 -0.34
C LEU A 281 -30.78 -9.93 -0.54
N ARG A 282 -31.91 -10.41 -1.04
CA ARG A 282 -33.16 -9.65 -1.16
C ARG A 282 -33.68 -9.15 0.19
N THR A 283 -33.41 -9.89 1.27
CA THR A 283 -33.82 -9.51 2.63
C THR A 283 -32.95 -8.41 3.26
N TRP A 284 -31.82 -8.07 2.64
CA TRP A 284 -30.87 -7.10 3.18
C TRP A 284 -31.22 -5.67 2.76
N THR A 285 -30.72 -4.70 3.52
CA THR A 285 -30.81 -3.28 3.16
C THR A 285 -29.87 -2.95 2.00
N GLU A 286 -30.05 -1.77 1.38
CA GLU A 286 -29.19 -1.32 0.28
C GLU A 286 -27.73 -1.19 0.72
N VAL A 287 -27.48 -0.57 1.89
CA VAL A 287 -26.14 -0.43 2.46
C VAL A 287 -25.48 -1.80 2.73
N GLU A 288 -26.23 -2.75 3.28
CA GLU A 288 -25.74 -4.12 3.52
C GLU A 288 -25.38 -4.84 2.22
N ARG A 289 -26.21 -4.73 1.17
CA ARG A 289 -25.91 -5.29 -0.16
C ARG A 289 -24.67 -4.65 -0.77
N THR A 290 -24.53 -3.34 -0.69
CA THR A 290 -23.35 -2.64 -1.22
C THR A 290 -22.09 -3.06 -0.47
N VAL A 291 -22.14 -3.19 0.86
CA VAL A 291 -21.01 -3.70 1.65
C VAL A 291 -20.66 -5.14 1.25
N ALA A 292 -21.65 -5.98 0.99
CA ALA A 292 -21.41 -7.35 0.52
C ALA A 292 -20.74 -7.38 -0.86
N ALA A 293 -21.25 -6.60 -1.81
CA ALA A 293 -20.76 -6.55 -3.20
C ALA A 293 -19.36 -5.94 -3.30
N GLU A 294 -19.15 -4.75 -2.72
CA GLU A 294 -17.93 -3.93 -2.90
C GLU A 294 -16.81 -4.28 -1.91
N ARG A 295 -17.11 -5.08 -0.87
CA ARG A 295 -16.11 -5.46 0.15
C ARG A 295 -16.01 -6.95 0.37
N LEU A 296 -17.08 -7.62 0.80
CA LEU A 296 -16.98 -9.01 1.26
C LEU A 296 -16.73 -9.98 0.11
N PHE A 297 -17.36 -9.74 -1.05
CA PHE A 297 -17.27 -10.60 -2.23
C PHE A 297 -16.57 -9.93 -3.41
N ALA A 298 -15.93 -8.77 -3.20
CA ALA A 298 -15.17 -8.02 -4.20
C ALA A 298 -13.81 -8.65 -4.52
N THR A 299 -13.25 -8.36 -5.71
CA THR A 299 -11.91 -8.83 -6.11
C THR A 299 -10.88 -8.05 -5.32
N ASP A 300 -11.14 -6.74 -5.32
CA ASP A 300 -10.31 -5.69 -4.79
C ASP A 300 -11.21 -4.92 -3.82
N PRO A 301 -11.27 -5.36 -2.54
CA PRO A 301 -12.18 -4.78 -1.56
C PRO A 301 -11.96 -3.28 -1.36
N ILE A 302 -13.00 -2.48 -1.55
CA ILE A 302 -12.96 -1.03 -1.37
C ILE A 302 -12.83 -0.70 0.13
N SER A 303 -11.92 0.19 0.54
CA SER A 303 -11.78 0.55 1.96
C SER A 303 -13.08 1.12 2.57
N ILE A 304 -13.32 0.89 3.87
CA ILE A 304 -14.52 1.43 4.57
C ILE A 304 -14.63 2.94 4.43
N ARG A 305 -13.50 3.67 4.46
CA ARG A 305 -13.47 5.12 4.31
C ARG A 305 -13.93 5.56 2.92
N LEU A 306 -13.39 4.92 1.87
CA LEU A 306 -13.77 5.22 0.50
C LEU A 306 -15.24 4.86 0.24
N LEU A 307 -15.70 3.72 0.77
CA LEU A 307 -17.08 3.29 0.59
C LEU A 307 -18.07 4.24 1.30
N ALA A 308 -17.75 4.66 2.53
CA ALA A 308 -18.51 5.64 3.28
C ALA A 308 -18.64 6.98 2.53
N ASP A 309 -17.55 7.46 1.95
CA ASP A 309 -17.51 8.67 1.13
C ASP A 309 -18.34 8.53 -0.15
N GLN A 310 -18.18 7.41 -0.87
CA GLN A 310 -18.90 7.14 -2.13
C GLN A 310 -20.41 7.07 -1.97
N ILE A 311 -20.91 6.49 -0.87
CA ILE A 311 -22.35 6.35 -0.63
C ILE A 311 -22.91 7.40 0.34
N ASN A 312 -22.07 8.35 0.78
CA ASN A 312 -22.40 9.44 1.71
C ASN A 312 -23.04 8.95 3.03
N VAL A 313 -22.40 7.97 3.68
CA VAL A 313 -22.85 7.34 4.94
C VAL A 313 -21.72 7.38 5.98
N ASP A 314 -22.04 7.43 7.29
CA ASP A 314 -21.03 7.44 8.35
C ASP A 314 -20.19 6.14 8.38
N LEU A 315 -18.89 6.26 8.69
CA LEU A 315 -17.97 5.13 8.87
C LEU A 315 -18.48 4.08 9.86
N ARG A 316 -19.20 4.49 10.91
CA ARG A 316 -19.80 3.61 11.91
C ARG A 316 -20.90 2.76 11.32
N ASP A 317 -21.71 3.32 10.43
CA ASP A 317 -22.83 2.61 9.80
C ASP A 317 -22.33 1.56 8.81
N ILE A 318 -21.28 1.86 8.04
CA ILE A 318 -20.63 0.88 7.15
C ILE A 318 -20.02 -0.27 7.95
N ARG A 319 -19.37 0.02 9.09
CA ARG A 319 -18.82 -1.03 9.99
C ARG A 319 -19.92 -1.89 10.60
N ASN A 320 -21.02 -1.27 11.03
CA ASN A 320 -22.17 -1.98 11.58
C ASN A 320 -22.84 -2.85 10.52
N ALA A 321 -23.08 -2.31 9.32
CA ALA A 321 -23.63 -3.04 8.18
C ALA A 321 -22.75 -4.25 7.82
N GLN A 322 -21.42 -4.08 7.77
CA GLN A 322 -20.50 -5.20 7.54
C GLN A 322 -20.71 -6.29 8.59
N ARG A 323 -20.63 -5.96 9.88
CA ARG A 323 -20.84 -6.93 10.96
C ARG A 323 -22.20 -7.64 10.86
N THR A 324 -23.27 -6.89 10.60
CA THR A 324 -24.62 -7.45 10.48
C THR A 324 -24.74 -8.41 9.30
N VAL A 325 -24.12 -8.09 8.16
CA VAL A 325 -24.06 -8.98 6.99
C VAL A 325 -23.35 -10.28 7.34
N GLU A 326 -22.18 -10.20 7.97
CA GLU A 326 -21.38 -11.38 8.35
C GLU A 326 -22.16 -12.29 9.32
N GLU A 327 -22.76 -11.70 10.37
CA GLU A 327 -23.55 -12.43 11.37
C GLU A 327 -24.76 -13.13 10.73
N ARG A 328 -25.51 -12.42 9.89
CA ARG A 328 -26.68 -12.98 9.18
C ARG A 328 -26.29 -14.10 8.23
N LEU A 329 -25.20 -13.93 7.49
CA LEU A 329 -24.70 -14.93 6.56
C LEU A 329 -24.34 -16.23 7.29
N LEU A 330 -23.67 -16.14 8.43
CA LEU A 330 -23.27 -17.32 9.22
C LEU A 330 -24.44 -18.02 9.89
N GLN A 331 -25.36 -17.22 10.43
CA GLN A 331 -26.61 -17.74 10.97
C GLN A 331 -27.41 -18.47 9.88
N TRP A 332 -27.49 -17.89 8.68
CA TRP A 332 -28.18 -18.48 7.55
C TRP A 332 -27.51 -19.76 7.03
N LEU A 333 -26.17 -19.79 6.90
CA LEU A 333 -25.42 -20.99 6.51
C LEU A 333 -25.61 -22.15 7.49
N SER A 334 -25.88 -21.84 8.76
CA SER A 334 -26.18 -22.81 9.82
C SER A 334 -27.67 -23.19 9.89
N SER A 335 -28.53 -22.53 9.11
CA SER A 335 -29.98 -22.74 9.10
C SER A 335 -30.40 -23.76 8.03
N PRO A 336 -31.65 -24.29 8.09
CA PRO A 336 -32.19 -25.13 7.01
C PRO A 336 -32.22 -24.44 5.65
N GLY A 337 -32.32 -23.11 5.60
CA GLY A 337 -32.30 -22.33 4.36
C GLY A 337 -30.94 -22.38 3.65
N GLY A 338 -29.82 -22.36 4.40
CA GLY A 338 -28.47 -22.47 3.85
C GLY A 338 -28.00 -23.90 3.59
N ALA A 339 -28.79 -24.92 3.97
CA ALA A 339 -28.38 -26.32 3.91
C ALA A 339 -27.95 -26.80 2.51
N PRO A 340 -28.60 -26.42 1.38
CA PRO A 340 -28.15 -26.80 0.05
C PRO A 340 -26.76 -26.27 -0.28
N LEU A 341 -26.47 -25.02 0.06
CA LEU A 341 -25.16 -24.41 -0.17
C LEU A 341 -24.08 -25.03 0.71
N THR A 342 -24.36 -25.25 2.01
CA THR A 342 -23.43 -25.89 2.93
C THR A 342 -23.14 -27.34 2.54
N LYS A 343 -24.13 -28.07 2.01
CA LYS A 343 -23.95 -29.42 1.43
C LYS A 343 -23.02 -29.35 0.21
N HIS A 344 -23.29 -28.44 -0.72
CA HIS A 344 -22.45 -28.23 -1.91
C HIS A 344 -21.01 -27.90 -1.54
N MET A 345 -20.78 -26.99 -0.58
CA MET A 345 -19.44 -26.63 -0.11
C MET A 345 -18.67 -27.84 0.47
N ARG A 346 -19.36 -28.74 1.19
CA ARG A 346 -18.76 -29.96 1.74
C ARG A 346 -18.35 -30.92 0.63
N GLU A 347 -19.28 -31.21 -0.29
CA GLU A 347 -19.03 -32.08 -1.45
C GLU A 347 -17.91 -31.52 -2.33
N LEU A 348 -17.90 -30.21 -2.54
CA LEU A 348 -16.84 -29.52 -3.27
C LEU A 348 -15.49 -29.62 -2.52
N SER A 349 -15.44 -29.43 -1.20
CA SER A 349 -14.20 -29.57 -0.43
C SER A 349 -13.60 -30.98 -0.57
N GLU A 350 -14.45 -32.01 -0.54
CA GLU A 350 -14.04 -33.40 -0.76
C GLU A 350 -13.50 -33.63 -2.18
N GLN A 351 -14.19 -33.10 -3.20
CA GLN A 351 -13.78 -33.21 -4.61
C GLN A 351 -12.47 -32.49 -4.91
N LEU A 352 -12.25 -31.30 -4.33
CA LEU A 352 -11.07 -30.48 -4.60
C LEU A 352 -9.79 -31.02 -3.91
N GLY A 353 -9.94 -31.68 -2.75
CA GLY A 353 -8.81 -32.17 -1.96
C GLY A 353 -7.94 -31.03 -1.40
N ALA A 354 -6.70 -31.27 -1.01
CA ALA A 354 -5.88 -30.30 -0.25
C ALA A 354 -5.33 -29.13 -1.06
N ALA A 355 -5.12 -29.28 -2.38
CA ALA A 355 -4.64 -28.21 -3.25
C ALA A 355 -5.29 -28.32 -4.63
N THR A 356 -5.86 -27.21 -5.11
CA THR A 356 -6.55 -27.14 -6.41
C THR A 356 -6.38 -25.77 -7.06
N THR A 357 -6.64 -25.67 -8.37
CA THR A 357 -6.62 -24.40 -9.10
C THR A 357 -8.00 -23.74 -9.13
N VAL A 358 -8.04 -22.42 -9.32
CA VAL A 358 -9.31 -21.67 -9.50
C VAL A 358 -10.13 -22.20 -10.68
N ASP A 359 -9.49 -22.52 -11.81
CA ASP A 359 -10.18 -23.08 -12.99
C ASP A 359 -10.95 -24.37 -12.67
N HIS A 360 -10.38 -25.18 -11.78
CA HIS A 360 -11.00 -26.41 -11.35
C HIS A 360 -12.19 -26.16 -10.42
N VAL A 361 -12.12 -25.12 -9.57
CA VAL A 361 -13.29 -24.65 -8.82
C VAL A 361 -14.37 -24.18 -9.80
N ILE A 362 -14.05 -23.32 -10.77
CA ILE A 362 -15.02 -22.81 -11.75
C ILE A 362 -15.71 -23.96 -12.51
N SER A 363 -14.97 -24.99 -12.87
CA SER A 363 -15.49 -26.13 -13.65
C SER A 363 -16.24 -27.18 -12.82
N ALA A 364 -16.19 -27.12 -11.49
CA ALA A 364 -16.77 -28.14 -10.61
C ALA A 364 -18.31 -28.14 -10.57
N HIS A 365 -18.96 -27.03 -10.93
CA HIS A 365 -20.43 -26.92 -10.92
C HIS A 365 -20.93 -25.94 -11.99
N PRO A 366 -22.05 -26.22 -12.69
CA PRO A 366 -22.57 -25.35 -13.75
C PRO A 366 -22.98 -23.94 -13.27
N ASP A 367 -23.39 -23.79 -12.01
CA ASP A 367 -23.75 -22.48 -11.44
C ASP A 367 -22.54 -21.62 -11.06
N HIS A 368 -21.34 -22.21 -10.92
CA HIS A 368 -20.13 -21.48 -10.53
C HIS A 368 -19.77 -20.28 -11.42
N PRO A 369 -19.77 -20.37 -12.76
CA PRO A 369 -19.50 -19.23 -13.64
C PRO A 369 -20.64 -18.20 -13.70
N VAL A 370 -21.81 -18.49 -13.13
CA VAL A 370 -22.99 -17.62 -13.20
C VAL A 370 -22.83 -16.48 -12.20
N GLU A 371 -23.10 -15.25 -12.66
CA GLU A 371 -23.09 -14.06 -11.81
C GLU A 371 -24.26 -14.04 -10.85
N VAL A 372 -23.98 -13.68 -9.59
CA VAL A 372 -24.96 -13.35 -8.56
C VAL A 372 -25.29 -11.86 -8.70
N PRO A 373 -26.45 -11.49 -9.27
CA PRO A 373 -26.72 -10.10 -9.67
C PRO A 373 -26.59 -9.07 -8.55
N SER A 374 -27.02 -9.41 -7.33
CA SER A 374 -26.96 -8.51 -6.18
C SER A 374 -25.53 -8.25 -5.68
N LEU A 375 -24.56 -9.09 -6.07
CA LEU A 375 -23.15 -8.95 -5.69
C LEU A 375 -22.25 -8.50 -6.85
N GLY A 376 -22.72 -8.59 -8.10
CA GLY A 376 -21.88 -8.34 -9.29
C GLY A 376 -20.68 -9.28 -9.39
N ALA A 377 -20.75 -10.46 -8.76
CA ALA A 377 -19.67 -11.43 -8.68
C ALA A 377 -20.15 -12.83 -9.07
N PRO A 378 -19.30 -13.65 -9.72
CA PRO A 378 -19.65 -15.03 -10.05
C PRO A 378 -19.73 -15.92 -8.81
N LEU A 379 -20.60 -16.92 -8.82
CA LEU A 379 -20.85 -17.79 -7.67
C LEU A 379 -19.58 -18.48 -7.15
N TRP A 380 -18.67 -18.94 -8.02
CA TRP A 380 -17.42 -19.57 -7.59
C TRP A 380 -16.63 -18.69 -6.65
N ARG A 381 -16.71 -17.36 -6.83
CA ARG A 381 -16.01 -16.40 -6.02
C ARG A 381 -16.63 -16.29 -4.63
N VAL A 382 -17.95 -16.23 -4.57
CA VAL A 382 -18.69 -16.31 -3.31
C VAL A 382 -18.30 -17.60 -2.58
N VAL A 383 -18.24 -18.74 -3.28
CA VAL A 383 -17.87 -20.03 -2.69
C VAL A 383 -16.44 -20.02 -2.14
N ILE A 384 -15.43 -19.50 -2.87
CA ILE A 384 -14.06 -19.42 -2.32
C ILE A 384 -13.95 -18.48 -1.13
N THR A 385 -14.76 -17.42 -1.08
CA THR A 385 -14.77 -16.52 0.08
C THR A 385 -15.38 -17.15 1.32
N LEU A 386 -16.33 -18.08 1.12
CA LEU A 386 -16.97 -18.84 2.18
C LEU A 386 -16.11 -20.01 2.69
N PHE A 387 -15.12 -20.49 1.92
CA PHE A 387 -14.17 -21.50 2.42
C PHE A 387 -13.31 -20.91 3.53
N THR A 388 -13.42 -21.49 4.72
CA THR A 388 -12.73 -21.03 5.92
C THR A 388 -11.45 -21.82 6.20
N ASP A 389 -11.41 -23.05 5.69
CA ASP A 389 -10.34 -24.04 5.81
C ASP A 389 -9.27 -23.91 4.72
N ARG A 390 -9.44 -22.98 3.77
CA ARG A 390 -8.60 -22.90 2.57
C ARG A 390 -8.20 -21.46 2.27
N ARG A 391 -7.03 -21.32 1.65
CA ARG A 391 -6.45 -20.03 1.26
C ARG A 391 -6.13 -19.97 -0.21
N LEU A 392 -6.47 -18.83 -0.83
CA LEU A 392 -6.08 -18.53 -2.20
C LEU A 392 -4.65 -17.96 -2.20
N HIS A 393 -3.73 -18.63 -2.86
CA HIS A 393 -2.33 -18.21 -3.00
C HIS A 393 -1.87 -18.44 -4.44
N ASN A 394 -1.55 -17.35 -5.16
CA ASN A 394 -1.05 -17.42 -6.54
C ASN A 394 -1.93 -18.29 -7.47
N GLY A 395 -3.25 -18.14 -7.38
CA GLY A 395 -4.22 -18.91 -8.19
C GLY A 395 -4.48 -20.35 -7.70
N TRP A 396 -3.90 -20.74 -6.56
CA TRP A 396 -4.14 -22.03 -5.90
C TRP A 396 -5.01 -21.87 -4.67
N LEU A 397 -6.04 -22.69 -4.55
CA LEU A 397 -6.81 -22.85 -3.32
C LEU A 397 -6.23 -24.03 -2.52
N VAL A 398 -5.64 -23.74 -1.36
CA VAL A 398 -4.84 -24.69 -0.57
C VAL A 398 -5.42 -24.80 0.85
N ALA A 399 -5.57 -26.02 1.37
CA ALA A 399 -6.14 -26.29 2.70
C ALA A 399 -5.16 -26.06 3.87
N ASP A 400 -3.85 -26.07 3.60
CA ASP A 400 -2.80 -25.80 4.57
C ASP A 400 -1.82 -24.77 4.01
N ASP A 401 -0.64 -24.63 4.62
CA ASP A 401 0.39 -23.75 4.15
C ASP A 401 1.00 -24.18 2.80
N PRO A 402 0.93 -23.37 1.72
CA PRO A 402 1.52 -23.74 0.43
C PRO A 402 3.03 -23.92 0.53
N HIS A 403 3.74 -23.23 1.43
CA HIS A 403 5.17 -23.45 1.60
C HIS A 403 5.44 -24.82 2.20
N ARG A 404 4.77 -25.17 3.32
CA ARG A 404 4.80 -26.51 3.91
C ARG A 404 4.40 -27.61 2.94
N MET A 405 3.30 -27.45 2.20
CA MET A 405 2.84 -28.46 1.25
C MET A 405 3.84 -28.66 0.10
N ARG A 406 4.48 -27.60 -0.39
CA ARG A 406 5.53 -27.69 -1.42
C ARG A 406 6.81 -28.34 -0.89
N TRP A 407 7.20 -28.02 0.34
CA TRP A 407 8.30 -28.69 1.03
C TRP A 407 8.03 -30.20 1.17
N GLN A 408 6.86 -30.57 1.71
CA GLN A 408 6.44 -31.97 1.86
C GLN A 408 6.35 -32.71 0.52
N THR A 409 5.90 -32.02 -0.54
CA THR A 409 5.88 -32.55 -1.90
C THR A 409 7.29 -32.92 -2.37
N ARG A 410 8.30 -32.07 -2.13
CA ARG A 410 9.68 -32.35 -2.53
C ARG A 410 10.29 -33.51 -1.75
N GLU A 411 10.06 -33.57 -0.44
CA GLU A 411 10.51 -34.68 0.41
C GLU A 411 9.94 -36.03 -0.05
N LEU A 412 8.65 -36.07 -0.42
CA LEU A 412 7.99 -37.31 -0.89
C LEU A 412 8.47 -37.80 -2.27
N LEU A 413 9.14 -36.95 -3.05
CA LEU A 413 9.50 -37.18 -4.44
C LEU A 413 11.03 -37.16 -4.68
N GLY A 414 11.84 -37.14 -3.62
CA GLY A 414 13.30 -37.05 -3.72
C GLY A 414 13.98 -38.24 -4.40
N ASP A 415 13.29 -39.38 -4.53
CA ASP A 415 13.77 -40.62 -5.18
C ASP A 415 13.44 -40.72 -6.69
N ALA A 416 12.98 -39.63 -7.29
CA ALA A 416 12.60 -39.55 -8.71
C ALA A 416 11.53 -40.57 -9.17
N PRO A 417 10.35 -40.62 -8.52
CA PRO A 417 9.32 -41.61 -8.82
C PRO A 417 8.68 -41.38 -10.21
N SER A 418 8.02 -42.43 -10.74
CA SER A 418 7.16 -42.27 -11.92
C SER A 418 6.00 -41.30 -11.62
N LEU A 419 5.42 -40.66 -12.65
CA LEU A 419 4.28 -39.75 -12.46
C LEU A 419 3.07 -40.46 -11.82
N THR A 420 2.88 -41.75 -12.12
CA THR A 420 1.83 -42.58 -11.50
C THR A 420 2.09 -42.78 -10.01
N ASP A 421 3.31 -43.10 -9.62
CA ASP A 421 3.70 -43.27 -8.21
C ASP A 421 3.64 -41.93 -7.46
N ALA A 422 4.09 -40.85 -8.09
CA ALA A 422 3.96 -39.49 -7.56
C ALA A 422 2.49 -39.13 -7.31
N THR A 423 1.59 -39.49 -8.23
CA THR A 423 0.13 -39.28 -8.05
C THR A 423 -0.40 -40.04 -6.84
N LEU A 424 -0.01 -41.30 -6.65
CA LEU A 424 -0.42 -42.11 -5.50
C LEU A 424 0.13 -41.53 -4.18
N ARG A 425 1.39 -41.08 -4.16
CA ARG A 425 2.03 -40.47 -2.98
C ARG A 425 1.40 -39.13 -2.62
N LEU A 426 1.19 -38.26 -3.61
CA LEU A 426 0.56 -36.95 -3.38
C LEU A 426 -0.93 -37.05 -3.02
N GLY A 427 -1.60 -38.13 -3.44
CA GLY A 427 -2.94 -38.48 -2.96
C GLY A 427 -3.01 -38.65 -1.44
N ARG A 428 -1.93 -39.13 -0.78
CA ARG A 428 -1.88 -39.31 0.68
C ARG A 428 -1.84 -38.01 1.47
N ILE A 429 -1.31 -36.94 0.85
CA ILE A 429 -1.33 -35.58 1.42
C ILE A 429 -2.55 -34.78 0.93
N GLY A 430 -3.52 -35.45 0.30
CA GLY A 430 -4.80 -34.89 -0.10
C GLY A 430 -4.85 -34.25 -1.48
N ILE A 431 -3.76 -34.26 -2.27
CA ILE A 431 -3.75 -33.68 -3.62
C ILE A 431 -4.43 -34.65 -4.59
N ARG A 432 -5.51 -34.20 -5.24
CA ARG A 432 -6.31 -35.02 -6.16
C ARG A 432 -5.63 -35.17 -7.51
N GLN A 433 -5.86 -36.28 -8.19
CA GLN A 433 -5.24 -36.63 -9.48
C GLN A 433 -5.30 -35.51 -10.53
N GLN A 434 -6.45 -34.83 -10.62
CA GLN A 434 -6.66 -33.69 -11.53
C GLN A 434 -5.73 -32.48 -11.27
N ALA A 435 -5.31 -32.28 -10.01
CA ALA A 435 -4.47 -31.17 -9.60
C ALA A 435 -2.97 -31.54 -9.56
N VAL A 436 -2.61 -32.82 -9.51
CA VAL A 436 -1.22 -33.29 -9.32
C VAL A 436 -0.26 -32.70 -10.34
N ARG A 437 -0.58 -32.78 -11.64
CA ARG A 437 0.33 -32.29 -12.68
C ARG A 437 0.58 -30.79 -12.58
N ALA A 438 -0.48 -30.00 -12.40
CA ALA A 438 -0.39 -28.56 -12.23
C ALA A 438 0.36 -28.21 -10.92
N TRP A 439 0.15 -28.97 -9.85
CA TRP A 439 0.80 -28.75 -8.56
C TRP A 439 2.31 -28.97 -8.65
N LEU A 440 2.72 -30.08 -9.28
CA LEU A 440 4.12 -30.40 -9.53
C LEU A 440 4.82 -29.30 -10.32
N LEU A 441 4.21 -28.82 -11.43
CA LEU A 441 4.76 -27.74 -12.24
C LEU A 441 4.80 -26.39 -11.52
N SER A 442 3.92 -26.18 -10.52
CA SER A 442 3.92 -24.98 -9.68
C SER A 442 4.90 -25.05 -8.50
N THR A 443 5.52 -26.21 -8.25
CA THR A 443 6.43 -26.41 -7.12
C THR A 443 7.86 -26.07 -7.54
N PRO A 444 8.55 -25.14 -6.85
CA PRO A 444 9.91 -24.76 -7.20
C PRO A 444 10.88 -25.95 -7.23
N GLY A 445 11.66 -26.02 -8.31
CA GLY A 445 12.65 -27.09 -8.52
C GLY A 445 12.06 -28.48 -8.75
N VAL A 446 10.79 -28.60 -9.10
CA VAL A 446 10.18 -29.86 -9.55
C VAL A 446 9.94 -29.80 -11.05
N SER A 447 10.36 -30.82 -11.77
CA SER A 447 10.14 -30.95 -13.21
C SER A 447 9.67 -32.36 -13.58
N ILE A 448 9.00 -32.49 -14.72
CA ILE A 448 8.54 -33.80 -15.23
C ILE A 448 9.32 -34.08 -16.52
N ARG A 449 10.08 -35.17 -16.55
CA ARG A 449 10.85 -35.62 -17.73
C ARG A 449 10.64 -37.11 -17.96
N ASP A 450 10.35 -37.51 -19.20
CA ASP A 450 10.16 -38.91 -19.60
C ASP A 450 9.18 -39.71 -18.71
N GLY A 451 8.15 -39.05 -18.20
CA GLY A 451 7.15 -39.67 -17.30
C GLY A 451 7.60 -39.84 -15.85
N HIS A 452 8.80 -39.37 -15.49
CA HIS A 452 9.34 -39.33 -14.14
C HIS A 452 9.32 -37.90 -13.57
N VAL A 453 9.18 -37.79 -12.25
CA VAL A 453 9.25 -36.51 -11.53
C VAL A 453 10.66 -36.32 -10.99
N LEU A 454 11.31 -35.23 -11.35
CA LEU A 454 12.66 -34.91 -10.90
C LEU A 454 12.63 -33.71 -9.96
N VAL A 455 13.27 -33.83 -8.81
CA VAL A 455 13.44 -32.76 -7.83
C VAL A 455 14.89 -32.26 -7.92
N ASP A 456 15.06 -30.98 -8.26
CA ASP A 456 16.35 -30.32 -8.25
C ASP A 456 16.74 -29.94 -6.80
N PRO A 457 17.81 -30.53 -6.23
CA PRO A 457 18.24 -30.24 -4.88
C PRO A 457 18.93 -28.88 -4.74
N THR A 458 19.34 -28.24 -5.85
CA THR A 458 20.05 -26.96 -5.85
C THR A 458 19.13 -25.76 -5.58
N ILE A 459 17.81 -25.95 -5.73
CA ILE A 459 16.79 -24.94 -5.45
C ILE A 459 16.29 -25.16 -4.01
N PRO A 460 16.64 -24.29 -3.03
CA PRO A 460 16.21 -24.45 -1.66
C PRO A 460 14.70 -24.22 -1.53
N VAL A 461 14.01 -25.11 -0.84
CA VAL A 461 12.68 -24.82 -0.28
C VAL A 461 12.85 -24.86 1.23
N GLU A 462 12.65 -23.71 1.86
CA GLU A 462 12.84 -23.52 3.31
C GLU A 462 11.91 -24.45 4.09
N ALA A 463 12.45 -25.16 5.09
CA ALA A 463 11.67 -26.06 5.93
C ALA A 463 10.74 -25.25 6.84
N PRO A 464 9.47 -25.65 7.01
CA PRO A 464 8.56 -24.96 7.92
C PRO A 464 9.07 -25.05 9.37
N PRO A 465 8.91 -24.02 10.20
CA PRO A 465 9.40 -24.02 11.58
C PRO A 465 8.74 -25.13 12.41
N PRO A 466 9.50 -25.80 13.31
CA PRO A 466 8.96 -26.85 14.17
C PRO A 466 7.92 -26.26 15.12
N GLY A 467 6.65 -26.71 14.99
CA GLY A 467 5.52 -26.22 15.80
C GLY A 467 4.25 -25.94 15.01
N SER A 468 4.30 -25.85 13.68
CA SER A 468 3.12 -25.61 12.83
C SER A 468 2.26 -26.87 12.58
N GLY A 469 2.50 -27.93 13.35
CA GLY A 469 1.94 -29.27 13.14
C GLY A 469 0.63 -29.52 13.88
N GLY A 470 -0.42 -28.76 13.57
CA GLY A 470 -1.78 -29.08 13.99
C GLY A 470 -2.66 -29.33 12.78
N SER A 471 -3.01 -30.60 12.52
CA SER A 471 -4.17 -30.91 11.68
C SER A 471 -5.40 -30.33 12.38
N TYR A 472 -6.09 -29.38 11.75
CA TYR A 472 -7.37 -28.89 12.24
C TYR A 472 -8.39 -30.06 12.17
N GLY A 473 -8.59 -30.77 13.28
CA GLY A 473 -9.74 -31.67 13.44
C GLY A 473 -9.53 -33.06 14.04
N SER A 474 -8.64 -33.28 15.02
CA SER A 474 -8.74 -34.50 15.85
C SER A 474 -8.43 -34.20 17.32
N HIS A 475 -9.42 -34.48 18.17
CA HIS A 475 -9.40 -34.27 19.62
C HIS A 475 -8.44 -35.24 20.34
N SER A 476 -7.59 -34.68 21.19
CA SER A 476 -7.02 -35.28 22.41
C SER A 476 -6.73 -34.14 23.40
N ASP A 477 -7.56 -33.97 24.42
CA ASP A 477 -7.41 -33.01 25.54
C ASP A 477 -6.56 -33.60 26.69
N PRO A 478 -6.07 -32.83 27.70
CA PRO A 478 -6.45 -31.45 28.05
C PRO A 478 -5.29 -30.46 28.29
N VAL A 479 -5.53 -29.17 28.06
CA VAL A 479 -5.20 -27.97 28.90
C VAL A 479 -5.65 -26.72 28.11
N LEU A 480 -6.49 -25.91 28.75
CA LEU A 480 -7.35 -24.87 28.15
C LEU A 480 -6.59 -23.58 27.78
N GLU A 481 -6.34 -23.39 26.48
CA GLU A 481 -6.03 -22.11 25.82
C GLU A 481 -7.11 -21.89 24.75
N ALA A 482 -8.00 -20.92 24.95
CA ALA A 482 -9.18 -20.71 24.11
C ALA A 482 -8.93 -19.62 23.05
N GLY A 483 -8.53 -20.07 21.85
CA GLY A 483 -8.27 -19.24 20.68
C GLY A 483 -9.52 -18.65 19.99
N GLY A 484 -9.31 -17.54 19.27
CA GLY A 484 -10.23 -17.02 18.26
C GLY A 484 -9.65 -17.23 16.87
N THR A 485 -10.31 -18.05 16.05
CA THR A 485 -9.93 -18.36 14.68
C THR A 485 -10.53 -17.33 13.69
N THR A 486 -9.74 -16.91 12.70
CA THR A 486 -10.15 -16.05 11.57
C THR A 486 -10.22 -16.88 10.29
N THR A 487 -11.09 -16.53 9.34
CA THR A 487 -11.03 -17.09 7.98
C THR A 487 -10.07 -16.30 7.11
N ALA A 488 -9.46 -16.93 6.11
CA ALA A 488 -8.37 -16.38 5.30
C ALA A 488 -8.78 -15.29 4.28
N ASN A 489 -10.02 -14.79 4.33
CA ASN A 489 -10.48 -13.59 3.60
C ASN A 489 -10.91 -12.43 4.52
N GLY A 490 -10.56 -12.49 5.82
CA GLY A 490 -10.67 -11.34 6.71
C GLY A 490 -12.05 -11.11 7.35
N LEU A 491 -12.92 -12.13 7.43
CA LEU A 491 -14.08 -12.07 8.33
C LEU A 491 -13.74 -12.63 9.72
N PRO A 492 -13.98 -11.88 10.82
CA PRO A 492 -13.88 -12.40 12.17
C PRO A 492 -15.14 -13.21 12.56
N ILE A 493 -15.04 -14.54 12.62
CA ILE A 493 -16.13 -15.40 13.09
C ILE A 493 -15.80 -15.93 14.49
N ARG A 494 -16.32 -15.29 15.54
CA ARG A 494 -16.30 -15.88 16.89
C ARG A 494 -17.49 -16.83 17.05
N ARG A 495 -17.23 -18.12 17.29
CA ARG A 495 -18.20 -19.03 17.90
C ARG A 495 -18.43 -18.62 19.35
N ARG A 496 -19.70 -18.51 19.77
CA ARG A 496 -20.06 -18.35 21.18
C ARG A 496 -20.32 -19.74 21.78
N PRO A 497 -19.72 -20.10 22.93
CA PRO A 497 -20.20 -21.23 23.72
C PRO A 497 -21.46 -20.80 24.46
N GLY A 498 -22.56 -21.50 24.20
CA GLY A 498 -23.82 -21.36 24.94
C GLY A 498 -24.19 -22.70 25.55
N THR A 499 -23.87 -22.89 26.82
CA THR A 499 -24.65 -23.72 27.74
C THR A 499 -24.54 -23.06 29.11
N GLU A 500 -25.69 -22.70 29.68
CA GLU A 500 -25.83 -22.21 31.06
C GLU A 500 -25.15 -23.15 32.05
N ALA A 501 -24.28 -22.60 32.89
CA ALA A 501 -23.87 -23.21 34.15
C ALA A 501 -24.05 -22.18 35.29
N PRO A 502 -24.36 -22.63 36.52
CA PRO A 502 -24.93 -21.78 37.57
C PRO A 502 -23.92 -20.77 38.09
N ARG A 503 -24.40 -19.55 38.40
CA ARG A 503 -23.61 -18.48 39.02
C ARG A 503 -23.19 -18.89 40.43
N PRO A 504 -21.90 -18.83 40.80
CA PRO A 504 -21.53 -18.68 42.20
C PRO A 504 -21.66 -17.21 42.62
N GLU A 505 -21.91 -17.04 43.89
CA GLU A 505 -22.37 -15.83 44.57
C GLU A 505 -21.30 -14.74 44.65
N HIS A 506 -21.75 -13.52 44.91
CA HIS A 506 -20.95 -12.32 45.08
C HIS A 506 -19.95 -12.47 46.23
N GLU A 507 -18.65 -12.40 45.93
CA GLU A 507 -17.64 -11.92 46.88
C GLU A 507 -16.74 -10.89 46.19
N ASP A 508 -16.42 -9.85 46.96
CA ASP A 508 -15.76 -8.59 46.59
C ASP A 508 -14.66 -8.72 45.53
N ARG A 509 -14.93 -8.22 44.32
CA ARG A 509 -13.89 -8.03 43.30
C ARG A 509 -13.38 -6.58 43.37
N PRO A 510 -12.07 -6.34 43.63
CA PRO A 510 -11.51 -4.99 43.58
C PRO A 510 -11.70 -4.39 42.19
N ALA A 511 -11.78 -3.06 42.13
CA ALA A 511 -11.91 -2.30 40.89
C ALA A 511 -10.87 -2.75 39.84
N PRO A 512 -11.22 -2.76 38.53
CA PRO A 512 -10.29 -3.17 37.49
C PRO A 512 -9.00 -2.33 37.55
N PRO A 513 -7.81 -2.94 37.40
CA PRO A 513 -6.54 -2.21 37.46
C PRO A 513 -6.50 -1.12 36.39
N GLU A 514 -5.96 0.07 36.74
CA GLU A 514 -5.73 1.14 35.77
C GLU A 514 -4.90 0.62 34.58
N PRO A 515 -5.21 1.05 33.34
CA PRO A 515 -4.42 0.65 32.19
C PRO A 515 -2.97 1.10 32.34
N PRO A 516 -1.98 0.28 31.94
CA PRO A 516 -0.57 0.60 32.10
C PRO A 516 -0.22 1.89 31.34
N ARG A 517 0.48 2.82 32.01
CA ARG A 517 0.91 4.08 31.40
C ARG A 517 2.14 3.89 30.53
N VAL A 518 2.30 4.70 29.49
CA VAL A 518 3.48 4.66 28.60
C VAL A 518 4.77 4.98 29.34
N ALA A 519 4.73 5.86 30.35
CA ALA A 519 5.88 6.19 31.20
C ALA A 519 6.31 5.03 32.14
N ALA A 520 5.47 4.00 32.32
CA ALA A 520 5.85 2.79 33.06
C ALA A 520 6.33 1.67 32.12
N SER A 521 6.33 1.89 30.80
CA SER A 521 6.62 0.87 29.80
C SER A 521 8.09 0.83 29.42
N ALA A 522 8.67 -0.38 29.37
CA ALA A 522 10.02 -0.61 28.86
C ALA A 522 10.20 -0.01 27.45
N ARG A 523 11.40 0.45 27.14
CA ARG A 523 11.83 0.90 25.81
C ARG A 523 10.98 2.03 25.23
N CYS A 524 10.30 2.80 26.08
CA CYS A 524 9.48 3.93 25.66
C CYS A 524 10.06 5.23 26.23
N PHE A 525 10.41 6.17 25.36
CA PHE A 525 11.11 7.39 25.73
C PHE A 525 10.39 8.62 25.19
N ARG A 526 10.22 9.62 26.03
CA ARG A 526 9.61 10.90 25.67
C ARG A 526 10.61 11.71 24.84
N ALA A 527 10.17 12.38 23.78
CA ALA A 527 10.98 13.32 23.02
C ALA A 527 10.82 14.76 23.55
N PRO A 528 11.73 15.71 23.23
CA PRO A 528 11.61 17.09 23.70
C PRO A 528 10.35 17.78 23.16
N ASP A 529 9.83 17.29 22.04
CA ASP A 529 8.55 17.69 21.44
C ASP A 529 7.32 17.09 22.16
N GLY A 530 7.54 16.31 23.23
CA GLY A 530 6.49 15.69 24.05
C GLY A 530 5.99 14.34 23.53
N ARG A 531 6.44 13.87 22.36
CA ARG A 531 5.98 12.59 21.79
C ARG A 531 6.67 11.39 22.41
N TRP A 532 5.97 10.27 22.53
CA TRP A 532 6.57 9.01 22.98
C TRP A 532 7.10 8.20 21.80
N TRP A 533 8.32 7.70 21.95
CA TRP A 533 9.00 6.85 20.98
C TRP A 533 9.25 5.48 21.59
N HIS A 534 8.86 4.42 20.89
CA HIS A 534 9.18 3.04 21.26
C HIS A 534 10.42 2.56 20.52
N ARG A 535 11.41 2.02 21.25
CA ARG A 535 12.63 1.43 20.70
C ARG A 535 12.43 -0.05 20.39
N VAL A 536 12.71 -0.41 19.14
CA VAL A 536 12.76 -1.78 18.63
C VAL A 536 14.22 -2.13 18.35
N ASP A 537 14.72 -3.17 19.02
CA ASP A 537 16.04 -3.74 18.73
C ASP A 537 15.87 -4.76 17.59
N VAL A 538 16.51 -4.53 16.44
CA VAL A 538 16.20 -5.25 15.20
C VAL A 538 17.02 -6.54 15.10
N THR A 539 16.34 -7.67 14.93
CA THR A 539 16.93 -8.99 14.71
C THR A 539 16.78 -9.42 13.25
N ALA A 540 17.49 -10.49 12.84
CA ALA A 540 17.31 -11.08 11.52
C ALA A 540 15.86 -11.54 11.27
N ASP A 541 15.18 -12.04 12.31
CA ASP A 541 13.79 -12.50 12.23
C ASP A 541 12.83 -11.35 11.89
N HIS A 542 13.04 -10.15 12.45
CA HIS A 542 12.24 -8.97 12.11
C HIS A 542 12.39 -8.58 10.63
N LEU A 543 13.58 -8.74 10.04
CA LEU A 543 13.82 -8.51 8.60
C LEU A 543 13.21 -9.60 7.71
N ASN A 544 12.97 -10.78 8.27
CA ASN A 544 12.24 -11.87 7.61
C ASN A 544 10.72 -11.75 7.77
N GLY A 545 10.26 -10.84 8.64
CA GLY A 545 8.87 -10.47 8.82
C GLY A 545 8.21 -11.05 10.07
N ALA A 546 8.99 -11.52 11.03
CA ALA A 546 8.48 -11.91 12.35
C ALA A 546 7.75 -10.74 13.03
N PRO A 547 6.70 -11.02 13.81
CA PRO A 547 5.95 -10.00 14.52
C PRO A 547 6.83 -9.31 15.56
N VAL A 548 6.64 -7.99 15.71
CA VAL A 548 7.40 -7.16 16.65
C VAL A 548 6.49 -6.79 17.81
N THR A 549 6.79 -7.29 19.00
CA THR A 549 6.02 -7.03 20.21
C THR A 549 6.23 -5.60 20.70
N VAL A 550 5.17 -5.01 21.24
CA VAL A 550 5.12 -3.64 21.70
C VAL A 550 4.60 -3.63 23.15
N PRO A 551 5.15 -2.79 24.04
CA PRO A 551 4.67 -2.69 25.42
C PRO A 551 3.18 -2.31 25.48
N PRO A 552 2.39 -2.96 26.36
CA PRO A 552 0.98 -2.64 26.56
C PRO A 552 0.69 -1.15 26.82
N GLY A 553 1.48 -0.47 27.64
CA GLY A 553 1.24 0.93 27.94
C GLY A 553 1.52 1.88 26.78
N TYR A 554 2.45 1.51 25.88
CA TYR A 554 2.64 2.23 24.62
C TYR A 554 1.48 1.97 23.65
N ALA A 555 1.02 0.73 23.53
CA ALA A 555 -0.15 0.40 22.71
C ALA A 555 -1.42 1.12 23.19
N THR A 556 -1.66 1.19 24.51
CA THR A 556 -2.78 1.94 25.08
C THR A 556 -2.63 3.45 24.85
N HIS A 557 -1.41 4.00 24.92
CA HIS A 557 -1.15 5.40 24.58
C HIS A 557 -1.50 5.73 23.12
N LEU A 558 -1.33 4.77 22.20
CA LEU A 558 -1.77 4.88 20.81
C LEU A 558 -3.29 4.67 20.62
N GLY A 559 -4.04 4.42 21.69
CA GLY A 559 -5.48 4.16 21.63
C GLY A 559 -5.85 2.72 21.26
N LEU A 560 -4.89 1.79 21.25
CA LEU A 560 -5.15 0.37 21.02
C LEU A 560 -5.63 -0.30 22.31
N GLN A 561 -6.65 -1.14 22.20
CA GLN A 561 -7.21 -1.93 23.30
C GLN A 561 -7.04 -3.43 23.03
N PRO A 562 -7.03 -4.28 24.09
CA PRO A 562 -7.03 -5.73 23.93
C PRO A 562 -8.13 -6.22 22.97
N GLY A 563 -7.77 -7.08 22.02
CA GLY A 563 -8.68 -7.61 20.99
C GLY A 563 -9.01 -6.65 19.85
N ARG A 564 -8.39 -5.47 19.78
CA ARG A 564 -8.50 -4.52 18.67
C ARG A 564 -7.24 -4.53 17.80
N LEU A 565 -7.36 -3.92 16.63
CA LEU A 565 -6.24 -3.60 15.74
C LEU A 565 -6.23 -2.11 15.44
N LEU A 566 -5.04 -1.59 15.17
CA LEU A 566 -4.79 -0.22 14.74
C LEU A 566 -4.02 -0.29 13.41
N CYS A 567 -4.63 0.24 12.35
CA CYS A 567 -3.99 0.38 11.05
C CYS A 567 -3.19 1.68 11.01
N LEU A 568 -1.93 1.59 10.62
CA LEU A 568 -0.98 2.68 10.59
C LEU A 568 -0.35 2.77 9.20
N THR A 569 -0.11 3.98 8.74
CA THR A 569 0.55 4.26 7.46
C THR A 569 2.00 4.58 7.74
N ALA A 570 2.90 3.69 7.36
CA ALA A 570 4.34 3.92 7.44
C ALA A 570 4.82 4.93 6.37
N PRO A 571 6.05 5.47 6.51
CA PRO A 571 6.65 6.33 5.49
C PRO A 571 6.67 5.61 4.14
N GLY A 572 6.21 6.27 3.08
CA GLY A 572 6.09 5.67 1.75
C GLY A 572 4.82 4.86 1.49
N ALA A 573 3.78 5.09 2.30
CA ALA A 573 2.41 4.55 2.15
C ALA A 573 2.27 3.04 2.39
N ASP A 574 3.22 2.42 3.10
CA ASP A 574 3.10 1.03 3.53
C ASP A 574 2.05 0.91 4.64
N LEU A 575 1.07 0.02 4.49
CA LEU A 575 0.08 -0.25 5.53
C LEU A 575 0.69 -1.23 6.56
N LEU A 576 0.78 -0.79 7.81
CA LEU A 576 1.20 -1.60 8.95
C LEU A 576 0.01 -1.83 9.87
N VAL A 577 -0.08 -3.01 10.45
CA VAL A 577 -1.15 -3.36 11.40
C VAL A 577 -0.54 -3.69 12.75
N LEU A 578 -0.93 -2.92 13.76
CA LEU A 578 -0.65 -3.19 15.16
C LEU A 578 -1.88 -3.91 15.75
N VAL A 579 -1.73 -5.15 16.20
CA VAL A 579 -2.82 -5.98 16.71
C VAL A 579 -2.57 -6.29 18.18
N TRP A 580 -3.60 -6.19 19.01
CA TRP A 580 -3.54 -6.66 20.39
C TRP A 580 -4.29 -7.99 20.52
N ARG A 581 -3.52 -9.10 20.56
CA ARG A 581 -4.03 -10.44 20.88
C ARG A 581 -3.83 -10.69 22.38
N ASP A 582 -2.86 -11.51 22.76
CA ASP A 582 -2.42 -11.68 24.14
C ASP A 582 -1.51 -10.53 24.58
N GLN A 583 -0.68 -10.05 23.65
CA GLN A 583 0.14 -8.86 23.78
C GLN A 583 0.06 -8.00 22.51
N PRO A 584 0.30 -6.68 22.58
CA PRO A 584 0.30 -5.83 21.40
C PRO A 584 1.54 -6.13 20.54
N ALA A 585 1.34 -6.32 19.23
CA ALA A 585 2.44 -6.55 18.31
C ALA A 585 2.12 -6.04 16.90
N PHE A 586 3.13 -5.54 16.21
CA PHE A 586 3.07 -5.32 14.77
C PHE A 586 3.18 -6.66 14.07
N ASP A 587 2.25 -6.95 13.15
CA ASP A 587 2.22 -8.25 12.44
C ASP A 587 3.49 -8.42 11.58
N SER A 588 3.92 -7.36 10.90
CA SER A 588 5.23 -7.29 10.27
C SER A 588 5.70 -5.85 10.11
N LEU A 589 6.92 -5.54 10.58
CA LEU A 589 7.60 -4.27 10.28
C LEU A 589 8.54 -4.37 9.06
N ARG A 590 8.58 -5.52 8.38
CA ARG A 590 9.51 -5.78 7.27
C ARG A 590 9.50 -4.71 6.16
N PRO A 591 8.36 -4.19 5.69
CA PRO A 591 8.34 -3.14 4.67
C PRO A 591 9.07 -1.88 5.14
N LEU A 592 8.79 -1.45 6.38
CA LEU A 592 9.41 -0.31 7.03
C LEU A 592 10.93 -0.51 7.23
N LEU A 593 11.34 -1.66 7.76
CA LEU A 593 12.74 -1.96 8.03
C LEU A 593 13.58 -2.04 6.74
N ARG A 594 13.03 -2.62 5.67
CA ARG A 594 13.68 -2.66 4.34
C ARG A 594 13.87 -1.27 3.76
N ARG A 595 12.85 -0.43 3.86
CA ARG A 595 12.89 0.95 3.36
C ARG A 595 13.96 1.78 4.07
N LEU A 596 14.08 1.62 5.39
CA LEU A 596 15.09 2.28 6.21
C LEU A 596 16.50 1.64 6.06
N SER A 597 16.64 0.60 5.21
CA SER A 597 17.89 -0.15 5.00
C SER A 597 18.52 -0.62 6.32
N VAL A 598 17.68 -1.11 7.23
CA VAL A 598 18.05 -1.54 8.58
C VAL A 598 18.77 -2.89 8.52
N GLN A 599 19.83 -3.02 9.31
CA GLN A 599 20.59 -4.26 9.46
C GLN A 599 20.31 -4.92 10.83
N PRO A 600 20.54 -6.24 10.98
CA PRO A 600 20.48 -6.88 12.29
C PRO A 600 21.43 -6.18 13.28
N GLY A 601 20.94 -5.90 14.49
CA GLY A 601 21.66 -5.17 15.53
C GLY A 601 21.39 -3.66 15.56
N ASP A 602 20.84 -3.09 14.48
CA ASP A 602 20.39 -1.70 14.48
C ASP A 602 19.19 -1.51 15.42
N ARG A 603 18.96 -0.26 15.85
CA ARG A 603 17.80 0.12 16.65
C ARG A 603 16.88 1.01 15.83
N VAL A 604 15.58 0.78 15.92
CA VAL A 604 14.57 1.61 15.26
C VAL A 604 13.65 2.20 16.32
N PHE A 605 13.53 3.53 16.32
CA PHE A 605 12.60 4.24 17.17
C PHE A 605 11.34 4.54 16.37
N ILE A 606 10.19 4.21 16.92
CA ILE A 606 8.88 4.33 16.26
C ILE A 606 8.00 5.27 17.08
N THR A 607 7.30 6.20 16.42
CA THR A 607 6.24 7.02 17.01
C THR A 607 5.05 7.07 16.06
N VAL A 608 3.87 7.42 16.56
CA VAL A 608 2.65 7.53 15.75
C VAL A 608 2.01 8.88 15.97
N ASN A 609 1.63 9.54 14.88
CA ASN A 609 0.86 10.78 14.88
C ASN A 609 -0.42 10.59 14.06
N GLY A 610 -1.57 10.52 14.73
CA GLY A 610 -2.82 10.13 14.09
C GLY A 610 -2.76 8.70 13.58
N ASP A 611 -2.88 8.51 12.27
CA ASP A 611 -2.73 7.21 11.60
C ASP A 611 -1.39 7.06 10.86
N ARG A 612 -0.46 8.00 11.03
CA ARG A 612 0.88 7.94 10.41
C ARG A 612 1.92 7.48 11.42
N LEU A 613 2.71 6.49 11.01
CA LEU A 613 3.85 6.00 11.76
C LEU A 613 5.13 6.67 11.25
N ASP A 614 5.86 7.31 12.16
CA ASP A 614 7.20 7.83 11.91
C ASP A 614 8.22 6.87 12.52
N ALA A 615 9.33 6.66 11.82
CA ALA A 615 10.40 5.80 12.28
C ALA A 615 11.78 6.40 12.02
N ARG A 616 12.69 6.21 12.97
CA ARG A 616 14.07 6.67 12.90
C ARG A 616 15.01 5.51 13.17
N ARG A 617 15.97 5.29 12.26
CA ARG A 617 17.02 4.28 12.40
C ARG A 617 18.19 4.87 13.18
N LEU A 618 18.71 4.11 14.14
CA LEU A 618 19.98 4.31 14.81
C LEU A 618 20.86 3.09 14.52
N PRO A 619 21.95 3.24 13.73
CA PRO A 619 22.83 2.12 13.40
C PRO A 619 23.49 1.49 14.63
N ALA A 620 23.80 0.20 14.55
CA ALA A 620 24.67 -0.47 15.50
C ALA A 620 26.08 0.16 15.46
N ALA A 621 26.42 0.95 16.46
CA ALA A 621 27.75 1.54 16.60
C ALA A 621 28.63 0.68 17.52
N ASP A 622 29.95 0.66 17.29
CA ASP A 622 30.90 0.13 18.27
C ASP A 622 30.97 1.10 19.46
N MET A 623 30.42 0.65 20.58
CA MET A 623 30.29 1.44 21.80
C MET A 623 31.38 1.12 22.84
N SER A 624 32.36 0.27 22.52
CA SER A 624 33.42 -0.17 23.44
C SER A 624 34.22 0.99 24.05
N GLY A 625 34.45 2.07 23.30
CA GLY A 625 35.16 3.28 23.75
C GLY A 625 34.31 4.34 24.46
N HIS A 626 32.99 4.14 24.61
CA HIS A 626 32.10 5.14 25.22
C HIS A 626 32.00 4.98 26.73
N SER A 627 31.77 6.08 27.44
CA SER A 627 31.48 6.05 28.89
C SER A 627 30.19 5.24 29.16
N PRO A 628 30.02 4.66 30.36
CA PRO A 628 28.82 3.91 30.70
C PRO A 628 27.52 4.75 30.53
N THR A 629 27.57 6.03 30.89
CA THR A 629 26.48 6.98 30.64
C THR A 629 26.25 7.27 29.16
N GLY A 630 27.31 7.35 28.36
CA GLY A 630 27.21 7.51 26.90
C GLY A 630 26.55 6.29 26.23
N ARG A 631 26.86 5.07 26.70
CA ARG A 631 26.20 3.84 26.23
C ARG A 631 24.72 3.83 26.61
N ALA A 632 24.38 4.23 27.83
CA ALA A 632 22.99 4.37 28.28
C ALA A 632 22.21 5.43 27.48
N LEU A 633 22.81 6.58 27.15
CA LEU A 633 22.19 7.61 26.31
C LEU A 633 21.93 7.12 24.88
N HIS A 634 22.87 6.36 24.32
CA HIS A 634 22.70 5.79 23.00
C HIS A 634 21.52 4.80 22.93
N LEU A 635 21.28 4.04 24.01
CA LEU A 635 20.13 3.12 24.13
C LEU A 635 18.76 3.82 24.12
N ILE A 636 18.69 5.11 24.45
CA ILE A 636 17.45 5.91 24.37
C ILE A 636 17.37 6.79 23.10
N GLY A 637 18.34 6.64 22.18
CA GLY A 637 18.38 7.38 20.92
C GLY A 637 19.04 8.75 21.02
N TYR A 638 19.76 9.05 22.11
CA TYR A 638 20.53 10.28 22.27
C TYR A 638 22.00 10.03 21.92
N THR A 639 22.48 10.67 20.85
CA THR A 639 23.83 10.41 20.29
C THR A 639 24.84 11.52 20.58
N ALA A 640 24.41 12.66 21.12
CA ALA A 640 25.33 13.73 21.47
C ALA A 640 26.12 13.38 22.73
N PRO A 641 27.41 13.74 22.81
CA PRO A 641 28.18 13.57 24.04
C PRO A 641 27.58 14.45 25.14
N ALA A 642 27.47 13.90 26.35
CA ALA A 642 27.01 14.63 27.52
C ALA A 642 27.83 14.20 28.76
N PRO A 643 28.16 15.14 29.67
CA PRO A 643 28.76 14.79 30.95
C PRO A 643 27.78 13.95 31.79
N THR A 644 28.31 13.19 32.75
CA THR A 644 27.55 12.23 33.58
C THR A 644 26.29 12.85 34.21
N ASP A 645 26.41 14.02 34.84
CA ASP A 645 25.28 14.68 35.51
C ASP A 645 24.17 15.10 34.53
N GLU A 646 24.55 15.55 33.33
CA GLU A 646 23.60 15.92 32.28
C GLU A 646 22.98 14.67 31.66
N ALA A 647 23.75 13.60 31.48
CA ALA A 647 23.26 12.32 30.98
C ALA A 647 22.17 11.74 31.89
N LEU A 648 22.36 11.78 33.21
CA LEU A 648 21.37 11.32 34.19
C LEU A 648 20.10 12.17 34.15
N LYS A 649 20.23 13.51 34.02
CA LYS A 649 19.09 14.41 33.82
C LYS A 649 18.33 14.10 32.55
N ILE A 650 19.02 13.89 31.44
CA ILE A 650 18.41 13.51 30.17
C ILE A 650 17.65 12.19 30.35
N LEU A 651 18.27 11.16 30.92
CA LEU A 651 17.63 9.87 31.15
C LEU A 651 16.36 9.99 32.00
N ALA A 652 16.42 10.71 33.12
CA ALA A 652 15.27 10.95 33.98
C ALA A 652 14.10 11.64 33.23
N ARG A 653 14.38 12.74 32.52
CA ARG A 653 13.34 13.46 31.74
C ARG A 653 12.69 12.61 30.66
N ARG A 654 13.44 11.65 30.10
CA ARG A 654 13.00 10.81 28.98
C ARG A 654 12.09 9.67 29.42
N ILE A 655 12.14 9.28 30.70
CA ILE A 655 11.29 8.24 31.27
C ILE A 655 10.10 8.79 32.07
N SER A 656 10.15 10.07 32.47
CA SER A 656 9.08 10.77 33.20
C SER A 656 7.88 11.16 32.31
N GLU A 657 6.68 11.11 32.88
CA GLU A 657 5.41 11.48 32.21
C GLU A 657 5.37 12.98 31.86
N ASP A 658 5.70 13.84 32.84
CA ASP A 658 5.71 15.31 32.70
C ASP A 658 7.06 15.87 32.22
N GLY A 659 8.04 15.00 31.96
CA GLY A 659 9.40 15.40 31.61
C GLY A 659 10.20 15.99 32.79
N ASP A 660 9.79 15.68 34.02
CA ASP A 660 10.48 16.07 35.25
C ASP A 660 11.83 15.34 35.39
N ASP A 661 12.83 16.05 35.91
CA ASP A 661 14.17 15.55 36.24
C ASP A 661 14.42 15.38 37.74
N SER A 662 13.39 15.45 38.59
CA SER A 662 13.50 15.18 40.04
C SER A 662 14.24 13.87 40.37
N GLN A 663 14.10 12.84 39.52
CA GLN A 663 14.81 11.55 39.69
C GLN A 663 16.28 11.58 39.29
N ALA A 664 16.76 12.63 38.62
CA ALA A 664 18.16 12.79 38.24
C ALA A 664 19.07 13.14 39.42
N GLY A 665 18.50 13.68 40.50
CA GLY A 665 19.23 14.03 41.73
C GLY A 665 19.61 12.81 42.58
N ASP A 666 18.97 11.65 42.35
CA ASP A 666 19.27 10.38 43.02
C ASP A 666 19.49 9.25 41.99
N PRO A 667 20.76 8.94 41.66
CA PRO A 667 21.10 7.86 40.74
C PRO A 667 20.53 6.49 41.12
N HIS A 668 20.33 6.22 42.41
CA HIS A 668 19.73 4.96 42.88
C HIS A 668 18.23 4.90 42.55
N ALA A 669 17.49 5.99 42.78
CA ALA A 669 16.08 6.08 42.42
C ALA A 669 15.86 5.94 40.91
N LEU A 670 16.74 6.54 40.09
CA LEU A 670 16.68 6.40 38.62
C LEU A 670 16.90 4.94 38.18
N LEU A 671 17.84 4.24 38.80
CA LEU A 671 18.11 2.83 38.51
C LEU A 671 16.97 1.90 38.93
N GLU A 672 16.36 2.18 40.08
CA GLU A 672 15.17 1.45 40.53
C GLU A 672 14.00 1.68 39.57
N ALA A 673 13.79 2.92 39.11
CA ALA A 673 12.75 3.27 38.15
C ALA A 673 12.96 2.56 36.79
N LEU A 674 14.18 2.54 36.26
CA LEU A 674 14.52 1.82 35.03
C LEU A 674 14.31 0.31 35.18
N THR A 675 14.72 -0.26 36.31
CA THR A 675 14.53 -1.70 36.60
C THR A 675 13.06 -2.06 36.68
N ARG A 676 12.24 -1.23 37.35
CA ARG A 676 10.78 -1.44 37.49
C ARG A 676 10.06 -1.35 36.14
N ARG A 677 10.53 -0.48 35.25
CA ARG A 677 10.02 -0.36 33.87
C ARG A 677 10.42 -1.53 32.97
N GLY A 678 11.45 -2.30 33.33
CA GLY A 678 12.02 -3.37 32.51
C GLY A 678 13.15 -2.92 31.57
N ASP A 679 13.67 -1.71 31.75
CA ASP A 679 14.81 -1.13 31.02
C ASP A 679 16.15 -1.63 31.60
N THR A 680 16.31 -2.95 31.67
CA THR A 680 17.43 -3.62 32.38
C THR A 680 18.78 -3.44 31.69
N ASP A 681 18.79 -3.26 30.38
CA ASP A 681 19.95 -2.96 29.56
C ASP A 681 20.53 -1.58 29.88
N ILE A 682 19.66 -0.56 30.00
CA ILE A 682 20.05 0.79 30.41
C ILE A 682 20.54 0.76 31.85
N ALA A 683 19.82 0.07 32.74
CA ALA A 683 20.21 -0.05 34.14
C ALA A 683 21.58 -0.75 34.29
N GLN A 684 21.87 -1.76 33.48
CA GLN A 684 23.16 -2.46 33.49
C GLN A 684 24.32 -1.54 33.09
N GLU A 685 24.12 -0.67 32.10
CA GLU A 685 25.13 0.31 31.70
C GLU A 685 25.37 1.40 32.76
N LEU A 686 24.37 1.71 33.58
CA LEU A 686 24.50 2.75 34.62
C LEU A 686 25.02 2.24 35.97
N ARG A 687 24.95 0.93 36.24
CA ARG A 687 25.48 0.33 37.49
C ARG A 687 26.94 0.69 37.82
N PRO A 688 27.89 0.71 36.87
CA PRO A 688 29.28 1.10 37.16
C PRO A 688 29.41 2.54 37.67
N VAL A 689 28.49 3.44 37.29
CA VAL A 689 28.50 4.85 37.70
C VAL A 689 28.23 4.99 39.19
N LEU A 690 27.34 4.16 39.75
CA LEU A 690 27.07 4.12 41.19
C LEU A 690 28.27 3.66 42.03
N MET A 691 29.05 2.72 41.49
CA MET A 691 30.22 2.15 42.19
C MET A 691 31.38 3.16 42.27
N THR A 692 31.38 4.17 41.41
CA THR A 692 32.37 5.27 41.42
C THR A 692 31.95 6.49 42.23
N THR A 693 30.68 6.58 42.64
CA THR A 693 30.12 7.72 43.41
C THR A 693 29.84 7.41 44.88
N SER A 694 30.14 6.19 45.35
CA SER A 694 30.08 5.79 46.78
C SER A 694 31.40 6.01 47.50
#